data_AF-A0A7V5PCD8-F1
#
_entry.id   AF-A0A7V5PCD8-F1
#
_cell.length_a   1.000
_cell.length_b   1.000
_cell.length_c   1.000
_cell.angle_alpha   90.00
_cell.angle_beta   90.00
_cell.angle_gamma   90.00
#
_symmetry.space_group_name_H-M   'P 1'
#
loop_
_entity.id
_entity.type
_entity.pdbx_description
1 polymer ?
#
loop_
_entity_poly.entity_id
_entity_poly.type
_entity_poly.pdbx_seq_one_letter_code
_entity_poly.pdbx_strand_id
1 'polypeptide(L)'
;MKVKEKDHVVTLENKNTKLSFDLTKGTYCATDKSSGKKVLSDAKLKINNWSSDDEGLNRTWGKRYISDMLGTGMALDILLEKKNYPTMKFTFRIYEDHGFINVSGGIINTLDSSLQVKEIYVVADANIYKGTKTFKDFAMIDGFSGGEPLEYGPRMYSPLTRSNALKSRNNILLTFTENNDRKTLVFGGLTYHDFEKFAFIEQPRKIELKKGPDGKNSLLCYLDVPSDSIDRNKNGESLILEKGKELQTWHYHEFRCSELANSAKSTGEIIVKAENIVPGKKYILGFSWWNGYWHGNHEDNHQSVFLEYPDQGKVKRIPLLKNQLLPRFDGVEKKDVEQVELYLPEETTKAGTFRIIVTKGQKPEQDKNVYLSEIWLRDGSAKPLIPETLTPVKDCIRPRVSYIANLFAKDPVGKKVDPGTTYLPDDNFYINFDTEDPFTALEDYGKRVASAQQIKLSMYDFPTVCLWYAEVSFFGRSNAENSTLGAVNEMKHIKNSGFLNYSRAAVRLVPDSYLPNNQQGWWDDEHWQLEDTDWNHRGVSHNGRYVKPYETSEKWGKAVTDLGGIPLTYFQTGFRSEDYAKQFPGHMLFNKTYAWKGEPVDTTGDIFTNWKNTWIRNGRVVWGYDYTDPGFLAHLTDVYRNLKKGNIKGLMFDYPASGWAKDGGMEDQYSTTAAAYRNIFKYANEGLGPGAYIHERNMQRGTDVSIGLVASMRTENDTDEMDSVTVTRCGLRWYKNRVLTNMDTDSKNIVRYQDNRDKVRSILTMAYVVSGRLLLANSFSEFSPTILRDITRTFPYHTQHKSARPVDAFVSPSPMVYDFEVDKTWHQVTFYNPDEKKGRLIGINMSGQPVDGALGLDKNKSYYVYDFWNDNYCGIIKGTERLEQRLRPGEARMLSVREQFDHPRIISTNRHIMQGYLDVTSTSWDPETKTLRGSSKIIGNDPYVITIAAEGFAPVGSSCGSSNTKSELTTLPDGLVRLILTTTKNLEENWSVIFR
;
A
#
# COMPACT_ATOMS: atom_id res chain seq x y z
N MET A 1 14.53 -16.35 28.51
CA MET A 1 13.73 -17.21 27.58
C MET A 1 13.39 -18.54 28.23
N LYS A 2 12.21 -19.12 27.95
CA LYS A 2 11.86 -20.48 28.43
C LYS A 2 11.24 -21.31 27.31
N VAL A 3 11.73 -22.55 27.16
CA VAL A 3 11.07 -23.59 26.36
C VAL A 3 10.79 -24.78 27.26
N LYS A 4 9.54 -25.22 27.30
CA LYS A 4 9.10 -26.35 28.13
C LYS A 4 8.01 -27.14 27.42
N GLU A 5 8.03 -28.45 27.59
CA GLU A 5 6.92 -29.33 27.24
C GLU A 5 6.19 -29.74 28.51
N LYS A 6 4.86 -29.69 28.48
CA LYS A 6 4.00 -30.20 29.54
C LYS A 6 2.68 -30.65 28.91
N ASP A 7 2.19 -31.83 29.28
CA ASP A 7 0.90 -32.37 28.83
C ASP A 7 0.75 -32.34 27.29
N HIS A 8 1.79 -32.77 26.57
CA HIS A 8 1.90 -32.74 25.10
C HIS A 8 1.81 -31.34 24.45
N VAL A 9 1.98 -30.27 25.23
CA VAL A 9 2.06 -28.90 24.73
C VAL A 9 3.47 -28.38 24.93
N VAL A 10 4.14 -28.03 23.83
CA VAL A 10 5.42 -27.33 23.85
C VAL A 10 5.18 -25.81 23.85
N THR A 11 5.85 -25.11 24.75
CA THR A 11 5.73 -23.66 24.92
C THR A 11 7.07 -22.98 24.69
N LEU A 12 7.08 -21.90 23.91
CA LEU A 12 8.19 -20.95 23.78
C LEU A 12 7.73 -19.57 24.28
N GLU A 13 8.43 -18.97 25.24
CA GLU A 13 8.02 -17.69 25.83
C GLU A 13 9.18 -16.77 26.24
N ASN A 14 8.93 -15.46 26.19
CA ASN A 14 9.72 -14.39 26.79
C ASN A 14 8.88 -13.63 27.84
N LYS A 15 9.22 -12.36 28.15
CA LYS A 15 8.45 -11.52 29.08
C LYS A 15 7.10 -11.05 28.52
N ASN A 16 6.99 -10.83 27.20
CA ASN A 16 5.84 -10.24 26.53
C ASN A 16 4.92 -11.27 25.87
N THR A 17 5.51 -12.35 25.33
CA THR A 17 4.85 -13.23 24.38
C THR A 17 5.05 -14.68 24.72
N LYS A 18 3.98 -15.47 24.55
CA LYS A 18 3.96 -16.91 24.74
C LYS A 18 3.33 -17.58 23.52
N LEU A 19 4.08 -18.49 22.92
CA LEU A 19 3.60 -19.43 21.91
C LEU A 19 3.40 -20.81 22.56
N SER A 20 2.30 -21.48 22.27
CA SER A 20 2.05 -22.86 22.72
C SER A 20 1.55 -23.71 21.56
N PHE A 21 2.27 -24.79 21.23
CA PHE A 21 1.93 -25.74 20.18
C PHE A 21 1.49 -27.07 20.80
N ASP A 22 0.30 -27.54 20.43
CA ASP A 22 -0.29 -28.81 20.88
C ASP A 22 0.16 -29.93 19.95
N LEU A 23 1.01 -30.84 20.46
CA LEU A 23 1.57 -31.96 19.68
C LEU A 23 0.52 -33.04 19.37
N THR A 24 -0.63 -33.04 20.05
CA THR A 24 -1.72 -33.99 19.78
C THR A 24 -2.64 -33.50 18.68
N LYS A 25 -2.96 -32.20 18.69
CA LYS A 25 -3.90 -31.58 17.73
C LYS A 25 -3.21 -30.98 16.52
N GLY A 26 -1.93 -30.67 16.61
CA GLY A 26 -1.21 -29.95 15.56
C GLY A 26 -1.63 -28.50 15.40
N THR A 27 -2.20 -27.89 16.45
CA THR A 27 -2.59 -26.48 16.45
C THR A 27 -1.77 -25.69 17.47
N TYR A 28 -1.69 -24.37 17.29
CA TYR A 28 -1.00 -23.50 18.23
C TYR A 28 -1.82 -22.29 18.65
N CYS A 29 -1.42 -21.71 19.78
CA CYS A 29 -1.93 -20.46 20.31
C CYS A 29 -0.79 -19.45 20.50
N ALA A 30 -1.08 -18.18 20.27
CA ALA A 30 -0.21 -17.06 20.61
C ALA A 30 -0.90 -16.20 21.66
N THR A 31 -0.21 -15.93 22.76
CA THR A 31 -0.76 -15.27 23.96
C THR A 31 0.07 -14.04 24.29
N ASP A 32 -0.60 -12.91 24.46
CA ASP A 32 -0.04 -11.72 25.09
C ASP A 32 0.08 -12.00 26.59
N LYS A 33 1.31 -12.01 27.11
CA LYS A 33 1.56 -12.31 28.52
C LYS A 33 1.21 -11.17 29.44
N SER A 34 1.17 -9.93 28.95
CA SER A 34 0.83 -8.77 29.76
C SER A 34 -0.65 -8.81 30.15
N SER A 35 -1.55 -9.13 29.20
CA SER A 35 -2.99 -9.27 29.44
C SER A 35 -3.44 -10.69 29.75
N GLY A 36 -2.61 -11.70 29.47
CA GLY A 36 -2.98 -13.12 29.54
C GLY A 36 -3.95 -13.57 28.44
N LYS A 37 -4.28 -12.70 27.47
CA LYS A 37 -5.26 -12.98 26.41
C LYS A 37 -4.63 -13.81 25.30
N LYS A 38 -5.35 -14.84 24.86
CA LYS A 38 -5.02 -15.58 23.63
C LYS A 38 -5.40 -14.73 22.43
N VAL A 39 -4.39 -14.16 21.78
CA VAL A 39 -4.55 -13.34 20.58
C VAL A 39 -4.87 -14.23 19.38
N LEU A 40 -4.14 -15.33 19.23
CA LEU A 40 -4.42 -16.40 18.26
C LEU A 40 -4.77 -17.69 18.99
N SER A 41 -5.82 -18.37 18.52
CA SER A 41 -6.23 -19.68 19.01
C SER A 41 -6.54 -20.63 17.85
N ASP A 42 -6.23 -21.92 18.05
CA ASP A 42 -6.52 -22.99 17.10
C ASP A 42 -5.83 -22.80 15.73
N ALA A 43 -4.72 -22.05 15.69
CA ALA A 43 -3.98 -21.76 14.47
C ALA A 43 -3.26 -23.01 13.95
N LYS A 44 -3.26 -23.20 12.62
CA LYS A 44 -2.61 -24.32 11.95
C LYS A 44 -1.41 -23.86 11.13
N LEU A 45 -0.54 -24.80 10.79
CA LEU A 45 0.58 -24.64 9.87
C LEU A 45 0.30 -25.49 8.63
N LYS A 46 0.51 -24.94 7.44
CA LYS A 46 0.20 -25.66 6.20
C LYS A 46 1.21 -25.36 5.10
N ILE A 47 1.56 -26.36 4.31
CA ILE A 47 2.33 -26.20 3.06
C ILE A 47 1.55 -26.90 1.96
N ASN A 48 1.19 -26.21 0.88
CA ASN A 48 0.29 -26.72 -0.16
C ASN A 48 -0.97 -27.37 0.44
N ASN A 49 -1.16 -28.68 0.30
CA ASN A 49 -2.32 -29.41 0.84
C ASN A 49 -2.03 -30.13 2.17
N TRP A 50 -0.82 -30.01 2.70
CA TRP A 50 -0.36 -30.67 3.92
C TRP A 50 -0.57 -29.76 5.12
N SER A 51 -1.28 -30.25 6.14
CA SER A 51 -1.65 -29.45 7.31
C SER A 51 -1.13 -30.08 8.60
N SER A 52 -0.74 -29.24 9.56
CA SER A 52 -0.21 -29.70 10.84
C SER A 52 -1.22 -30.47 11.68
N ASP A 53 -2.52 -30.32 11.45
CA ASP A 53 -3.59 -31.07 12.09
C ASP A 53 -4.00 -32.35 11.34
N ASP A 54 -3.31 -32.73 10.27
CA ASP A 54 -3.59 -33.97 9.56
C ASP A 54 -3.47 -35.20 10.48
N GLU A 55 -4.39 -36.14 10.32
CA GLU A 55 -4.42 -37.36 11.13
C GLU A 55 -3.18 -38.23 10.90
N GLY A 56 -2.64 -38.82 11.97
CA GLY A 56 -1.51 -39.74 11.91
C GLY A 56 -0.13 -39.10 11.70
N LEU A 57 -0.01 -37.77 11.82
CA LEU A 57 1.29 -37.09 11.88
C LEU A 57 2.01 -37.38 13.20
N ASN A 58 3.28 -37.76 13.10
CA ASN A 58 4.24 -37.67 14.18
C ASN A 58 4.72 -36.20 14.29
N ARG A 59 4.55 -35.60 15.46
CA ARG A 59 4.87 -34.18 15.69
C ARG A 59 5.97 -34.09 16.73
N THR A 60 7.16 -33.68 16.30
CA THR A 60 8.33 -33.56 17.17
C THR A 60 8.83 -32.12 17.19
N TRP A 61 9.65 -31.78 18.19
CA TRP A 61 10.19 -30.44 18.32
C TRP A 61 11.64 -30.42 18.79
N GLY A 62 12.35 -29.36 18.43
CA GLY A 62 13.69 -29.04 18.89
C GLY A 62 13.80 -27.56 19.25
N LYS A 63 14.84 -27.18 20.00
CA LYS A 63 15.12 -25.78 20.31
C LYS A 63 16.58 -25.43 20.08
N ARG A 64 16.84 -24.17 19.75
CA ARG A 64 18.19 -23.64 19.57
C ARG A 64 18.25 -22.16 19.86
N TYR A 65 19.38 -21.72 20.41
CA TYR A 65 19.66 -20.30 20.56
C TYR A 65 19.84 -19.65 19.18
N ILE A 66 19.41 -18.40 19.06
CA ILE A 66 19.58 -17.59 17.86
C ILE A 66 20.18 -16.23 18.22
N SER A 67 20.93 -15.68 17.29
CA SER A 67 21.51 -14.34 17.36
C SER A 67 21.62 -13.83 15.93
N ASP A 68 20.83 -12.83 15.56
CA ASP A 68 20.82 -12.23 14.24
C ASP A 68 20.55 -10.71 14.31
N MET A 69 20.30 -10.06 13.17
CA MET A 69 20.06 -8.62 13.07
C MET A 69 18.85 -8.13 13.89
N LEU A 70 17.95 -9.04 14.30
CA LEU A 70 16.79 -8.74 15.12
C LEU A 70 17.04 -8.95 16.62
N GLY A 71 18.19 -9.51 16.99
CA GLY A 71 18.65 -9.66 18.38
C GLY A 71 18.96 -11.11 18.76
N THR A 72 19.13 -11.33 20.07
CA THR A 72 19.30 -12.66 20.67
C THR A 72 17.95 -13.25 21.05
N GLY A 73 17.84 -14.58 20.98
CA GLY A 73 16.58 -15.25 21.25
C GLY A 73 16.66 -16.77 21.26
N MET A 74 15.49 -17.38 21.12
CA MET A 74 15.33 -18.82 21.03
C MET A 74 14.42 -19.17 19.85
N ALA A 75 14.84 -20.16 19.07
CA ALA A 75 14.03 -20.80 18.05
C ALA A 75 13.44 -22.11 18.58
N LEU A 76 12.17 -22.35 18.27
CA LEU A 76 11.45 -23.60 18.43
C LEU A 76 11.18 -24.17 17.03
N ASP A 77 11.82 -25.28 16.71
CA ASP A 77 11.66 -26.01 15.46
C ASP A 77 10.57 -27.09 15.67
N ILE A 78 9.54 -27.10 14.83
CA ILE A 78 8.47 -28.11 14.79
C ILE A 78 8.65 -28.94 13.51
N LEU A 79 8.70 -30.26 13.67
CA LEU A 79 8.81 -31.24 12.59
C LEU A 79 7.53 -32.07 12.54
N LEU A 80 6.96 -32.20 11.34
CA LEU A 80 5.70 -32.89 11.08
C LEU A 80 5.96 -34.00 10.06
N GLU A 81 5.83 -35.25 10.49
CA GLU A 81 6.30 -36.42 9.75
C GLU A 81 5.22 -37.49 9.66
N LYS A 82 5.10 -38.11 8.48
CA LYS A 82 4.25 -39.27 8.25
C LYS A 82 4.77 -40.06 7.04
N LYS A 83 4.49 -41.35 6.98
CA LYS A 83 4.84 -42.17 5.80
C LYS A 83 4.12 -41.65 4.55
N ASN A 84 4.79 -41.63 3.40
CA ASN A 84 4.28 -41.10 2.12
C ASN A 84 3.81 -39.65 2.23
N TYR A 85 4.48 -38.88 3.08
CA TYR A 85 4.17 -37.50 3.38
C TYR A 85 5.49 -36.74 3.48
N PRO A 86 5.64 -35.58 2.85
CA PRO A 86 6.87 -34.81 2.95
C PRO A 86 7.01 -34.24 4.36
N THR A 87 8.22 -34.26 4.93
CA THR A 87 8.42 -33.71 6.27
C THR A 87 8.29 -32.20 6.22
N MET A 88 7.29 -31.63 6.88
CA MET A 88 7.18 -30.18 7.04
C MET A 88 7.99 -29.72 8.25
N LYS A 89 8.72 -28.60 8.07
CA LYS A 89 9.48 -27.96 9.13
C LYS A 89 9.05 -26.51 9.29
N PHE A 90 8.65 -26.15 10.50
CA PHE A 90 8.33 -24.76 10.87
C PHE A 90 9.21 -24.32 12.02
N THR A 91 9.69 -23.09 11.97
CA THR A 91 10.53 -22.51 13.03
C THR A 91 9.87 -21.25 13.56
N PHE A 92 9.58 -21.24 14.86
CA PHE A 92 9.14 -20.05 15.57
C PHE A 92 10.32 -19.44 16.33
N ARG A 93 10.55 -18.14 16.18
CA ARG A 93 11.63 -17.39 16.81
C ARG A 93 11.03 -16.30 17.69
N ILE A 94 11.44 -16.27 18.95
CA ILE A 94 11.13 -15.19 19.89
C ILE A 94 12.44 -14.62 20.42
N TYR A 95 12.57 -13.30 20.40
CA TYR A 95 13.74 -12.56 20.86
C TYR A 95 13.57 -12.13 22.32
N GLU A 96 14.67 -11.85 23.01
CA GLU A 96 14.65 -11.53 24.44
C GLU A 96 13.94 -10.20 24.73
N ASP A 97 14.19 -9.20 23.88
CA ASP A 97 13.75 -7.81 24.09
C ASP A 97 12.55 -7.39 23.24
N HIS A 98 11.94 -8.31 22.48
CA HIS A 98 10.86 -7.99 21.54
C HIS A 98 9.69 -8.96 21.69
N GLY A 99 8.44 -8.48 21.64
CA GLY A 99 7.26 -9.33 21.76
C GLY A 99 6.71 -9.90 20.44
N PHE A 100 7.27 -9.53 19.29
CA PHE A 100 6.87 -10.16 18.03
C PHE A 100 7.38 -11.61 17.92
N ILE A 101 6.68 -12.40 17.11
CA ILE A 101 7.05 -13.76 16.72
C ILE A 101 7.50 -13.72 15.26
N ASN A 102 8.72 -14.19 15.00
CA ASN A 102 9.20 -14.47 13.64
C ASN A 102 8.92 -15.94 13.33
N VAL A 103 8.29 -16.22 12.20
CA VAL A 103 7.98 -17.59 11.78
C VAL A 103 8.52 -17.85 10.37
N SER A 104 9.05 -19.05 10.13
CA SER A 104 9.38 -19.56 8.79
C SER A 104 8.88 -20.98 8.63
N GLY A 105 8.63 -21.39 7.39
CA GLY A 105 8.16 -22.74 7.04
C GLY A 105 8.88 -23.26 5.81
N GLY A 106 9.15 -24.54 5.77
CA GLY A 106 9.79 -25.22 4.65
C GLY A 106 9.59 -26.74 4.73
N ILE A 107 10.23 -27.47 3.82
CA ILE A 107 9.95 -28.89 3.61
C ILE A 107 11.22 -29.70 3.37
N ILE A 108 11.20 -30.95 3.79
CA ILE A 108 12.14 -31.99 3.35
C ILE A 108 11.34 -32.95 2.49
N ASN A 109 11.71 -33.07 1.21
CA ASN A 109 10.99 -33.95 0.30
C ASN A 109 11.42 -35.41 0.53
N THR A 110 10.63 -36.13 1.32
CA THR A 110 10.82 -37.57 1.62
C THR A 110 10.08 -38.48 0.64
N LEU A 111 9.49 -37.92 -0.42
CA LEU A 111 8.79 -38.66 -1.47
C LEU A 111 9.74 -39.01 -2.61
N ASP A 112 9.33 -39.96 -3.45
CA ASP A 112 10.11 -40.44 -4.59
C ASP A 112 10.00 -39.54 -5.84
N SER A 113 9.23 -38.45 -5.76
CA SER A 113 9.02 -37.48 -6.85
C SER A 113 9.26 -36.04 -6.41
N SER A 114 9.64 -35.17 -7.34
CA SER A 114 9.81 -33.74 -7.07
C SER A 114 8.48 -33.10 -6.68
N LEU A 115 8.54 -32.16 -5.76
CA LEU A 115 7.41 -31.38 -5.28
C LEU A 115 7.48 -29.93 -5.75
N GLN A 116 6.33 -29.28 -5.87
CA GLN A 116 6.23 -27.85 -6.12
C GLN A 116 5.63 -27.14 -4.91
N VAL A 117 6.44 -26.44 -4.12
CA VAL A 117 5.96 -25.66 -2.96
C VAL A 117 5.42 -24.33 -3.46
N LYS A 118 4.09 -24.17 -3.50
CA LYS A 118 3.42 -22.96 -4.00
C LYS A 118 2.89 -22.08 -2.87
N GLU A 119 2.50 -22.68 -1.76
CA GLU A 119 1.87 -21.98 -0.64
C GLU A 119 2.44 -22.42 0.70
N ILE A 120 2.71 -21.47 1.59
CA ILE A 120 3.21 -21.71 2.96
C ILE A 120 2.40 -20.85 3.93
N TYR A 121 1.54 -21.48 4.74
CA TYR A 121 0.73 -20.85 5.77
C TYR A 121 1.41 -21.02 7.13
N VAL A 122 1.80 -19.91 7.74
CA VAL A 122 2.27 -19.89 9.14
C VAL A 122 1.14 -19.58 10.12
N VAL A 123 0.03 -19.01 9.62
CA VAL A 123 -1.24 -18.91 10.33
C VAL A 123 -2.30 -19.39 9.33
N ALA A 124 -2.91 -20.54 9.59
CA ALA A 124 -4.10 -20.99 8.88
C ALA A 124 -5.28 -21.09 9.85
N ASP A 125 -6.42 -20.51 9.44
CA ASP A 125 -7.72 -20.58 10.11
C ASP A 125 -7.73 -20.21 11.61
N ALA A 126 -6.86 -19.28 12.01
CA ALA A 126 -6.71 -18.94 13.42
C ALA A 126 -7.84 -18.07 13.92
N ASN A 127 -8.43 -18.41 15.07
CA ASN A 127 -9.39 -17.54 15.74
C ASN A 127 -8.66 -16.38 16.41
N ILE A 128 -9.09 -15.16 16.13
CA ILE A 128 -8.51 -13.94 16.69
C ILE A 128 -9.33 -13.49 17.92
N TYR A 129 -8.66 -13.27 19.06
CA TYR A 129 -9.28 -12.81 20.31
C TYR A 129 -10.57 -13.57 20.67
N LYS A 130 -10.53 -14.91 20.55
CA LYS A 130 -11.70 -15.79 20.72
C LYS A 130 -12.40 -15.54 22.06
N GLY A 131 -13.69 -15.21 22.00
CA GLY A 131 -14.51 -14.97 23.19
C GLY A 131 -14.46 -13.54 23.74
N THR A 132 -13.64 -12.65 23.16
CA THR A 132 -13.66 -11.22 23.48
C THR A 132 -14.95 -10.60 22.93
N LYS A 133 -15.74 -10.01 23.83
CA LYS A 133 -16.95 -9.27 23.45
C LYS A 133 -16.56 -7.83 23.11
N THR A 134 -17.34 -7.20 22.23
CA THR A 134 -17.30 -5.75 21.96
C THR A 134 -15.99 -5.23 21.34
N PHE A 135 -15.89 -5.26 20.01
CA PHE A 135 -14.87 -4.55 19.24
C PHE A 135 -15.24 -3.05 19.11
N LYS A 136 -15.21 -2.30 20.21
CA LYS A 136 -15.37 -0.83 20.16
C LYS A 136 -14.16 -0.22 19.44
N ASP A 137 -14.36 0.88 18.70
CA ASP A 137 -13.28 1.58 17.99
C ASP A 137 -12.50 0.67 17.03
N PHE A 138 -13.16 -0.36 16.49
CA PHE A 138 -12.57 -1.30 15.56
C PHE A 138 -12.09 -0.61 14.28
N ALA A 139 -10.87 -0.92 13.88
CA ALA A 139 -10.32 -0.54 12.59
C ALA A 139 -9.28 -1.57 12.13
N MET A 140 -9.14 -1.70 10.82
CA MET A 140 -8.01 -2.37 10.20
C MET A 140 -7.32 -1.44 9.21
N ILE A 141 -6.00 -1.57 9.07
CA ILE A 141 -5.21 -0.87 8.04
C ILE A 141 -4.58 -1.89 7.11
N ASP A 142 -4.76 -1.66 5.81
CA ASP A 142 -4.12 -2.38 4.72
C ASP A 142 -2.72 -1.84 4.42
N GLY A 143 -1.72 -2.70 4.49
CA GLY A 143 -0.32 -2.37 4.23
C GLY A 143 0.17 -2.66 2.81
N PHE A 144 -0.69 -2.80 1.79
CA PHE A 144 -0.22 -2.97 0.40
C PHE A 144 0.78 -1.87 -0.02
N SER A 145 1.70 -2.17 -0.93
CA SER A 145 2.76 -1.23 -1.33
C SER A 145 2.58 -0.56 -2.69
N GLY A 146 1.62 -1.00 -3.50
CA GLY A 146 1.40 -0.45 -4.84
C GLY A 146 0.37 0.68 -4.88
N GLY A 147 -0.20 0.86 -6.06
CA GLY A 147 -1.33 1.74 -6.28
C GLY A 147 -2.66 1.03 -6.19
N GLU A 148 -3.75 1.79 -6.20
CA GLU A 148 -5.09 1.22 -6.17
C GLU A 148 -5.33 0.32 -7.37
N PRO A 149 -6.01 -0.83 -7.18
CA PRO A 149 -6.66 -1.47 -8.29
C PRO A 149 -7.74 -0.50 -8.81
N LEU A 150 -7.69 -0.20 -10.11
CA LEU A 150 -8.63 0.69 -10.79
C LEU A 150 -10.08 0.23 -10.57
N GLU A 151 -10.74 0.72 -9.51
CA GLU A 151 -12.17 0.96 -9.55
C GLU A 151 -12.33 2.25 -10.36
N TYR A 152 -12.77 2.13 -11.61
CA TYR A 152 -13.08 3.31 -12.40
C TYR A 152 -14.18 4.09 -11.66
N GLY A 153 -13.96 5.38 -11.43
CA GLY A 153 -14.75 6.24 -10.56
C GLY A 153 -13.90 7.13 -9.68
N PRO A 154 -14.49 7.97 -8.79
CA PRO A 154 -13.71 8.73 -7.82
C PRO A 154 -12.87 7.72 -7.02
N ARG A 155 -11.55 7.96 -6.92
CA ARG A 155 -10.62 7.11 -6.17
C ARG A 155 -11.17 6.99 -4.74
N MET A 156 -11.81 5.89 -4.35
CA MET A 156 -12.58 5.80 -3.09
C MET A 156 -12.05 4.75 -2.12
N TYR A 157 -10.83 4.26 -2.33
CA TYR A 157 -10.22 3.31 -1.42
C TYR A 157 -9.37 4.00 -0.35
N SER A 158 -9.80 3.88 0.90
CA SER A 158 -8.96 4.18 2.06
C SER A 158 -8.27 2.90 2.51
N PRO A 159 -6.93 2.89 2.71
CA PRO A 159 -6.25 1.78 3.37
C PRO A 159 -6.83 1.44 4.76
N LEU A 160 -7.45 2.40 5.44
CA LEU A 160 -8.14 2.16 6.70
C LEU A 160 -9.60 1.76 6.45
N THR A 161 -10.01 0.64 7.02
CA THR A 161 -11.38 0.13 6.92
C THR A 161 -11.95 -0.26 8.28
N ARG A 162 -13.27 -0.21 8.39
CA ARG A 162 -14.04 -0.73 9.54
C ARG A 162 -14.91 -1.93 9.16
N SER A 163 -14.69 -2.47 7.96
CA SER A 163 -15.40 -3.64 7.43
C SER A 163 -15.06 -4.93 8.21
N ASN A 164 -15.88 -5.96 8.01
CA ASN A 164 -15.67 -7.26 8.65
C ASN A 164 -14.70 -8.18 7.90
N ALA A 165 -14.04 -7.69 6.86
CA ALA A 165 -12.98 -8.39 6.16
C ALA A 165 -11.96 -7.41 5.60
N LEU A 166 -10.70 -7.85 5.59
CA LEU A 166 -9.62 -7.21 4.86
C LEU A 166 -8.64 -8.29 4.41
N LYS A 167 -8.26 -8.25 3.13
CA LYS A 167 -7.18 -9.08 2.58
C LYS A 167 -6.08 -8.16 2.07
N SER A 168 -4.87 -8.32 2.58
CA SER A 168 -3.72 -7.52 2.18
C SER A 168 -2.68 -8.38 1.46
N ARG A 169 -2.07 -7.82 0.41
CA ARG A 169 -0.88 -8.37 -0.27
C ARG A 169 0.41 -7.90 0.42
N ASN A 170 0.38 -7.93 1.75
CA ASN A 170 1.54 -7.91 2.62
C ASN A 170 1.06 -8.07 4.08
N ASN A 171 0.58 -6.97 4.66
CA ASN A 171 0.37 -6.84 6.11
C ASN A 171 -0.95 -6.16 6.46
N ILE A 172 -1.50 -6.56 7.60
CA ILE A 172 -2.69 -5.96 8.20
C ILE A 172 -2.35 -5.52 9.62
N LEU A 173 -2.77 -4.30 9.98
CA LEU A 173 -3.01 -3.91 11.36
C LEU A 173 -4.49 -4.15 11.68
N LEU A 174 -4.79 -4.75 12.82
CA LEU A 174 -6.10 -4.76 13.47
C LEU A 174 -5.99 -4.04 14.81
N THR A 175 -6.95 -3.16 15.12
CA THR A 175 -7.03 -2.51 16.43
C THR A 175 -8.47 -2.30 16.88
N PHE A 176 -8.69 -2.35 18.21
CA PHE A 176 -9.99 -2.13 18.86
C PHE A 176 -9.80 -1.89 20.38
N THR A 177 -10.86 -1.50 21.07
CA THR A 177 -10.88 -1.31 22.53
C THR A 177 -11.72 -2.39 23.20
N GLU A 178 -11.19 -3.01 24.26
CA GLU A 178 -11.93 -3.87 25.21
C GLU A 178 -11.76 -3.29 26.62
N ASN A 179 -12.85 -2.95 27.32
CA ASN A 179 -12.80 -2.38 28.68
C ASN A 179 -11.89 -1.15 28.85
N ASN A 180 -11.82 -0.29 27.82
CA ASN A 180 -10.90 0.85 27.70
C ASN A 180 -9.42 0.50 27.44
N ASP A 181 -9.07 -0.78 27.36
CA ASP A 181 -7.73 -1.21 26.95
C ASP A 181 -7.69 -1.40 25.43
N ARG A 182 -6.72 -0.74 24.78
CA ARG A 182 -6.50 -0.86 23.35
C ARG A 182 -5.82 -2.20 23.06
N LYS A 183 -6.33 -2.94 22.09
CA LYS A 183 -5.73 -4.18 21.59
C LYS A 183 -5.35 -3.98 20.14
N THR A 184 -4.13 -4.43 19.82
CA THR A 184 -3.53 -4.23 18.52
C THR A 184 -2.88 -5.54 18.06
N LEU A 185 -2.93 -5.79 16.76
CA LEU A 185 -2.40 -6.98 16.12
C LEU A 185 -1.84 -6.60 14.75
N VAL A 186 -0.57 -6.91 14.51
CA VAL A 186 0.08 -6.74 13.21
C VAL A 186 0.51 -8.11 12.68
N PHE A 187 0.04 -8.46 11.49
CA PHE A 187 0.50 -9.62 10.73
C PHE A 187 1.07 -9.17 9.40
N GLY A 188 2.20 -9.71 8.97
CA GLY A 188 2.80 -9.36 7.69
C GLY A 188 4.00 -10.22 7.29
N GLY A 189 4.60 -9.90 6.15
CA GLY A 189 5.90 -10.46 5.76
C GLY A 189 7.05 -9.80 6.51
N LEU A 190 8.11 -10.54 6.80
CA LEU A 190 9.32 -10.00 7.43
C LEU A 190 10.47 -9.91 6.42
N THR A 191 10.63 -10.94 5.59
CA THR A 191 11.60 -11.01 4.48
C THR A 191 10.93 -11.61 3.23
N TYR A 192 11.50 -11.29 2.06
CA TYR A 192 10.93 -11.62 0.75
C TYR A 192 12.04 -12.10 -0.18
N HIS A 193 12.00 -13.38 -0.56
CA HIS A 193 12.98 -13.98 -1.48
C HIS A 193 12.27 -14.82 -2.55
N ASP A 194 11.57 -15.88 -2.13
CA ASP A 194 10.95 -16.84 -3.03
C ASP A 194 9.44 -16.67 -3.15
N PHE A 195 8.80 -15.87 -2.29
CA PHE A 195 7.33 -15.75 -2.32
C PHE A 195 6.80 -14.37 -1.95
N GLU A 196 5.67 -14.02 -2.55
CA GLU A 196 4.82 -12.94 -2.05
C GLU A 196 4.20 -13.31 -0.70
N LYS A 197 3.71 -12.31 0.04
CA LYS A 197 3.11 -12.49 1.37
C LYS A 197 1.71 -11.91 1.42
N PHE A 198 0.82 -12.59 2.13
CA PHE A 198 -0.58 -12.27 2.23
C PHE A 198 -1.06 -12.40 3.67
N ALA A 199 -1.83 -11.42 4.13
CA ALA A 199 -2.43 -11.40 5.46
C ALA A 199 -3.92 -11.12 5.32
N PHE A 200 -4.78 -12.02 5.81
CA PHE A 200 -6.23 -11.92 5.72
C PHE A 200 -6.83 -11.95 7.13
N ILE A 201 -7.80 -11.08 7.38
CA ILE A 201 -8.65 -11.10 8.57
C ILE A 201 -10.09 -10.97 8.09
N GLU A 202 -10.92 -11.95 8.39
CA GLU A 202 -12.33 -11.91 8.00
C GLU A 202 -13.25 -12.59 9.01
N GLN A 203 -14.49 -12.13 9.06
CA GLN A 203 -15.58 -12.84 9.71
C GLN A 203 -16.40 -13.59 8.64
N PRO A 204 -16.61 -14.91 8.80
CA PRO A 204 -17.48 -15.67 7.92
C PRO A 204 -18.91 -15.15 7.93
N ARG A 205 -19.56 -15.15 6.76
CA ARG A 205 -20.92 -14.60 6.59
C ARG A 205 -21.97 -15.36 7.39
N LYS A 206 -21.86 -16.68 7.48
CA LYS A 206 -22.72 -17.53 8.33
C LYS A 206 -22.71 -17.10 9.81
N ILE A 207 -21.59 -16.59 10.31
CA ILE A 207 -21.47 -16.10 11.69
C ILE A 207 -22.16 -14.74 11.85
N GLU A 208 -21.97 -13.83 10.89
CA GLU A 208 -22.58 -12.51 10.87
C GLU A 208 -24.11 -12.60 10.89
N LEU A 209 -24.66 -13.50 10.08
CA LEU A 209 -26.09 -13.69 9.93
C LEU A 209 -26.73 -14.47 11.10
N LYS A 210 -25.95 -15.07 12.00
CA LYS A 210 -26.48 -16.02 12.99
C LYS A 210 -27.60 -15.47 13.88
N LYS A 211 -27.49 -14.20 14.30
CA LYS A 211 -28.42 -13.56 15.24
C LYS A 211 -29.17 -12.40 14.61
N GLY A 212 -30.44 -12.24 14.98
CA GLY A 212 -31.22 -11.04 14.67
C GLY A 212 -30.82 -9.85 15.55
N PRO A 213 -31.39 -8.66 15.29
CA PRO A 213 -31.15 -7.45 16.09
C PRO A 213 -31.74 -7.57 17.51
N ASP A 214 -32.63 -8.54 17.73
CA ASP A 214 -33.16 -8.94 19.03
C ASP A 214 -32.23 -9.90 19.81
N GLY A 215 -31.06 -10.22 19.26
CA GLY A 215 -30.06 -11.10 19.88
C GLY A 215 -30.39 -12.60 19.80
N LYS A 216 -31.54 -12.97 19.22
CA LYS A 216 -31.96 -14.37 19.09
C LYS A 216 -31.20 -15.05 17.95
N ASN A 217 -30.81 -16.31 18.16
CA ASN A 217 -30.30 -17.15 17.07
C ASN A 217 -31.48 -17.53 16.16
N SER A 218 -31.60 -16.89 15.00
CA SER A 218 -32.70 -17.15 14.07
C SER A 218 -32.25 -17.70 12.73
N LEU A 219 -30.94 -17.74 12.42
CA LEU A 219 -30.44 -18.40 11.21
C LEU A 219 -30.66 -19.91 11.30
N LEU A 220 -31.40 -20.47 10.33
CA LEU A 220 -31.71 -21.89 10.23
C LEU A 220 -30.77 -22.56 9.23
N CYS A 221 -30.69 -22.04 8.00
CA CYS A 221 -29.86 -22.56 6.92
C CYS A 221 -29.11 -21.42 6.22
N TYR A 222 -27.94 -21.69 5.67
CA TYR A 222 -27.12 -20.75 4.89
C TYR A 222 -26.33 -21.50 3.82
N LEU A 223 -26.31 -20.98 2.60
CA LEU A 223 -25.46 -21.44 1.49
C LEU A 223 -24.64 -20.26 0.94
N ASP A 224 -23.32 -20.42 0.85
CA ASP A 224 -22.44 -19.67 -0.05
C ASP A 224 -22.47 -20.33 -1.43
N VAL A 225 -23.12 -19.73 -2.44
CA VAL A 225 -23.34 -20.41 -3.73
C VAL A 225 -22.39 -19.89 -4.82
N PRO A 226 -21.82 -20.78 -5.64
CA PRO A 226 -22.11 -22.20 -5.77
C PRO A 226 -21.19 -23.13 -4.96
N SER A 227 -20.37 -22.58 -4.05
CA SER A 227 -19.41 -23.35 -3.22
C SER A 227 -20.11 -24.44 -2.41
N ASP A 228 -21.25 -24.09 -1.80
CA ASP A 228 -22.12 -24.97 -1.05
C ASP A 228 -23.26 -25.50 -1.94
N SER A 229 -23.59 -26.77 -1.74
CA SER A 229 -24.72 -27.43 -2.43
C SER A 229 -25.87 -27.79 -1.51
N ILE A 230 -25.64 -27.88 -0.19
CA ILE A 230 -26.64 -28.22 0.81
C ILE A 230 -26.25 -27.71 2.20
N ASP A 231 -27.22 -27.19 2.95
CA ASP A 231 -27.11 -26.92 4.39
C ASP A 231 -28.40 -27.41 5.05
N ARG A 232 -28.26 -28.15 6.15
CA ARG A 232 -29.37 -28.72 6.92
C ARG A 232 -29.22 -28.35 8.39
N ASN A 233 -30.27 -27.80 8.97
CA ASN A 233 -30.29 -27.44 10.37
C ASN A 233 -30.57 -28.68 11.27
N LYS A 234 -30.52 -28.50 12.59
CA LYS A 234 -30.76 -29.59 13.55
C LYS A 234 -32.18 -30.17 13.55
N ASN A 235 -33.17 -29.35 13.18
CA ASN A 235 -34.58 -29.71 13.20
C ASN A 235 -35.04 -30.30 11.84
N GLY A 236 -34.14 -30.36 10.86
CA GLY A 236 -34.35 -31.01 9.57
C GLY A 236 -34.56 -30.05 8.40
N GLU A 237 -34.92 -28.77 8.65
CA GLU A 237 -35.04 -27.78 7.57
C GLU A 237 -33.73 -27.70 6.78
N SER A 238 -33.82 -27.65 5.44
CA SER A 238 -32.63 -27.59 4.59
C SER A 238 -32.82 -26.74 3.35
N LEU A 239 -31.72 -26.14 2.88
CA LEU A 239 -31.59 -25.49 1.57
C LEU A 239 -30.66 -26.34 0.68
N ILE A 240 -31.04 -26.54 -0.58
CA ILE A 240 -30.32 -27.38 -1.54
C ILE A 240 -30.22 -26.65 -2.89
N LEU A 241 -29.01 -26.45 -3.43
CA LEU A 241 -28.81 -25.88 -4.76
C LEU A 241 -29.06 -26.97 -5.83
N GLU A 242 -30.25 -26.96 -6.43
CA GLU A 242 -30.66 -27.92 -7.46
C GLU A 242 -30.08 -27.57 -8.85
N LYS A 243 -30.04 -26.29 -9.20
CA LYS A 243 -29.67 -25.81 -10.55
C LYS A 243 -28.90 -24.48 -10.50
N GLY A 244 -27.97 -24.30 -11.45
CA GLY A 244 -27.17 -23.08 -11.60
C GLY A 244 -25.88 -23.08 -10.77
N LYS A 245 -25.00 -24.05 -11.01
CA LYS A 245 -23.75 -24.27 -10.25
C LYS A 245 -22.51 -23.65 -10.90
N GLU A 246 -22.67 -22.91 -12.01
CA GLU A 246 -21.53 -22.27 -12.66
C GLU A 246 -20.99 -21.19 -11.72
N LEU A 247 -19.68 -21.22 -11.45
CA LEU A 247 -19.02 -20.23 -10.60
C LEU A 247 -18.68 -18.98 -11.43
N GLN A 248 -19.12 -17.82 -10.95
CA GLN A 248 -18.62 -16.53 -11.36
C GLN A 248 -17.85 -15.89 -10.20
N THR A 249 -16.55 -15.71 -10.37
CA THR A 249 -15.75 -14.89 -9.46
C THR A 249 -15.71 -13.45 -9.99
N TRP A 250 -15.99 -12.49 -9.12
CA TRP A 250 -15.97 -11.08 -9.48
C TRP A 250 -14.57 -10.48 -9.31
N HIS A 251 -14.25 -9.48 -10.14
CA HIS A 251 -12.96 -8.79 -10.06
C HIS A 251 -12.87 -7.94 -8.77
N TYR A 252 -11.66 -7.84 -8.21
CA TYR A 252 -11.37 -7.18 -6.92
C TYR A 252 -12.10 -7.75 -5.70
N HIS A 253 -12.31 -9.06 -5.70
CA HIS A 253 -12.80 -9.81 -4.54
C HIS A 253 -11.90 -9.70 -3.30
N GLU A 254 -10.65 -9.29 -3.45
CA GLU A 254 -9.70 -9.07 -2.36
C GLU A 254 -10.20 -8.09 -1.28
N PHE A 255 -11.19 -7.25 -1.54
CA PHE A 255 -11.75 -6.32 -0.54
C PHE A 255 -13.01 -6.84 0.15
N ARG A 256 -13.44 -8.07 -0.16
CA ARG A 256 -14.66 -8.69 0.35
C ARG A 256 -14.34 -10.01 1.04
N CYS A 257 -15.25 -10.41 1.92
CA CYS A 257 -15.37 -11.81 2.33
C CYS A 257 -15.53 -12.67 1.07
N SER A 258 -14.97 -13.88 1.06
CA SER A 258 -14.95 -14.77 -0.11
C SER A 258 -16.36 -15.12 -0.62
N GLU A 259 -17.36 -15.11 0.26
CA GLU A 259 -18.77 -15.42 -0.05
C GLU A 259 -19.49 -14.27 -0.79
N LEU A 260 -19.02 -13.02 -0.63
CA LEU A 260 -19.55 -11.86 -1.35
C LEU A 260 -18.79 -11.57 -2.66
N ALA A 261 -17.76 -12.36 -2.92
CA ALA A 261 -16.87 -12.23 -4.05
C ALA A 261 -17.22 -13.17 -5.22
N ASN A 262 -18.06 -14.16 -4.96
CA ASN A 262 -18.48 -15.16 -5.91
C ASN A 262 -20.00 -15.13 -6.08
N SER A 263 -20.47 -15.64 -7.22
CA SER A 263 -21.88 -15.93 -7.44
C SER A 263 -22.05 -17.22 -8.23
N ALA A 264 -23.10 -17.95 -7.92
CA ALA A 264 -23.71 -18.89 -8.84
C ALA A 264 -24.19 -18.13 -10.08
N LYS A 265 -23.91 -18.67 -11.26
CA LYS A 265 -24.26 -18.14 -12.58
C LYS A 265 -25.07 -19.19 -13.36
N SER A 266 -26.01 -18.72 -14.19
CA SER A 266 -26.76 -19.58 -15.11
C SER A 266 -27.31 -18.75 -16.27
N THR A 267 -27.38 -19.33 -17.47
CA THR A 267 -28.02 -18.69 -18.64
C THR A 267 -29.55 -18.78 -18.61
N GLY A 268 -30.12 -19.59 -17.71
CA GLY A 268 -31.56 -19.77 -17.55
C GLY A 268 -32.04 -19.31 -16.18
N GLU A 269 -31.99 -20.23 -15.22
CA GLU A 269 -32.44 -20.02 -13.84
C GLU A 269 -31.48 -20.67 -12.84
N ILE A 270 -31.48 -20.15 -11.62
CA ILE A 270 -30.87 -20.76 -10.43
C ILE A 270 -32.02 -21.23 -9.55
N ILE A 271 -32.00 -22.51 -9.13
CA ILE A 271 -33.04 -23.11 -8.30
C ILE A 271 -32.44 -23.58 -6.99
N VAL A 272 -32.98 -23.09 -5.89
CA VAL A 272 -32.67 -23.54 -4.54
C VAL A 272 -33.93 -24.16 -3.94
N LYS A 273 -33.88 -25.43 -3.56
CA LYS A 273 -34.98 -26.13 -2.91
C LYS A 273 -34.90 -25.96 -1.40
N ALA A 274 -36.04 -25.65 -0.79
CA ALA A 274 -36.26 -25.69 0.63
C ALA A 274 -37.07 -26.94 0.99
N GLU A 275 -36.56 -27.77 1.91
CA GLU A 275 -37.19 -29.01 2.36
C GLU A 275 -37.39 -29.04 3.87
N ASN A 276 -38.30 -29.91 4.32
CA ASN A 276 -38.67 -30.13 5.73
C ASN A 276 -39.13 -28.85 6.44
N ILE A 277 -39.80 -27.96 5.71
CA ILE A 277 -40.29 -26.69 6.22
C ILE A 277 -41.50 -26.97 7.10
N VAL A 278 -41.46 -26.53 8.36
CA VAL A 278 -42.59 -26.71 9.30
C VAL A 278 -43.82 -25.95 8.79
N PRO A 279 -44.94 -26.64 8.47
CA PRO A 279 -46.13 -25.98 7.95
C PRO A 279 -46.70 -24.92 8.89
N GLY A 280 -47.00 -23.73 8.36
CA GLY A 280 -47.59 -22.62 9.12
C GLY A 280 -46.63 -21.86 10.04
N LYS A 281 -45.37 -22.30 10.17
CA LYS A 281 -44.33 -21.51 10.84
C LYS A 281 -43.91 -20.34 9.95
N LYS A 282 -43.65 -19.18 10.56
CA LYS A 282 -43.13 -18.00 9.84
C LYS A 282 -41.65 -18.17 9.54
N TYR A 283 -41.25 -17.79 8.33
CA TYR A 283 -39.86 -17.80 7.89
C TYR A 283 -39.50 -16.50 7.19
N ILE A 284 -38.22 -16.17 7.24
CA ILE A 284 -37.62 -15.08 6.46
C ILE A 284 -36.60 -15.71 5.52
N LEU A 285 -36.69 -15.39 4.23
CA LEU A 285 -35.72 -15.74 3.22
C LEU A 285 -34.82 -14.53 2.97
N GLY A 286 -33.51 -14.71 3.08
CA GLY A 286 -32.56 -13.69 2.65
C GLY A 286 -31.61 -14.21 1.58
N PHE A 287 -31.10 -13.29 0.77
CA PHE A 287 -30.12 -13.58 -0.27
C PHE A 287 -29.32 -12.33 -0.65
N SER A 288 -28.21 -12.53 -1.35
CA SER A 288 -27.38 -11.47 -1.93
C SER A 288 -27.09 -11.75 -3.40
N TRP A 289 -26.85 -10.70 -4.19
CA TRP A 289 -26.52 -10.82 -5.61
C TRP A 289 -25.69 -9.65 -6.14
N TRP A 290 -25.05 -9.84 -7.30
CA TRP A 290 -24.23 -8.81 -7.93
C TRP A 290 -23.98 -9.08 -9.41
N ASN A 291 -23.66 -8.02 -10.17
CA ASN A 291 -23.23 -8.08 -11.57
C ASN A 291 -22.02 -7.15 -11.82
N GLY A 292 -20.95 -7.34 -11.03
CA GLY A 292 -19.83 -6.41 -10.90
C GLY A 292 -18.65 -6.66 -11.84
N TYR A 293 -18.83 -6.51 -13.15
CA TYR A 293 -17.71 -6.58 -14.11
C TYR A 293 -16.72 -5.41 -13.96
N TRP A 294 -15.47 -5.66 -14.38
CA TRP A 294 -14.34 -4.75 -14.20
C TRP A 294 -14.39 -3.51 -15.13
N HIS A 295 -14.85 -3.67 -16.38
CA HIS A 295 -14.78 -2.61 -17.40
C HIS A 295 -15.86 -2.70 -18.48
N GLY A 296 -16.36 -1.53 -18.87
CA GLY A 296 -17.21 -1.35 -20.03
C GLY A 296 -18.59 -0.87 -19.63
N ASN A 297 -19.24 -0.13 -20.53
CA ASN A 297 -20.67 0.12 -20.41
C ASN A 297 -21.36 -1.22 -20.70
N HIS A 298 -21.64 -1.97 -19.64
CA HIS A 298 -22.39 -3.21 -19.77
C HIS A 298 -23.87 -2.87 -19.98
N GLU A 299 -24.67 -3.83 -20.42
CA GLU A 299 -26.11 -3.67 -20.41
C GLU A 299 -26.65 -3.89 -18.99
N ASP A 300 -27.78 -3.25 -18.67
CA ASP A 300 -28.47 -3.52 -17.42
C ASP A 300 -28.89 -5.00 -17.40
N ASN A 301 -28.64 -5.67 -16.29
CA ASN A 301 -29.08 -7.05 -16.09
C ASN A 301 -30.15 -7.06 -15.02
N HIS A 302 -31.35 -7.53 -15.37
CA HIS A 302 -32.48 -7.62 -14.47
C HIS A 302 -32.74 -9.06 -14.06
N GLN A 303 -33.23 -9.24 -12.83
CA GLN A 303 -33.64 -10.54 -12.32
C GLN A 303 -34.93 -10.47 -11.54
N SER A 304 -35.62 -11.60 -11.48
CA SER A 304 -36.80 -11.81 -10.64
C SER A 304 -36.58 -13.01 -9.74
N VAL A 305 -37.24 -13.01 -8.59
CA VAL A 305 -37.23 -14.12 -7.63
C VAL A 305 -38.65 -14.61 -7.45
N PHE A 306 -38.87 -15.91 -7.64
CA PHE A 306 -40.15 -16.57 -7.49
C PHE A 306 -40.07 -17.70 -6.47
N LEU A 307 -41.22 -18.01 -5.87
CA LEU A 307 -41.42 -19.20 -5.05
C LEU A 307 -42.35 -20.15 -5.80
N GLU A 308 -41.93 -21.40 -5.94
CA GLU A 308 -42.73 -22.50 -6.51
C GLU A 308 -42.98 -23.57 -5.46
N TYR A 309 -44.24 -23.96 -5.28
CA TYR A 309 -44.61 -24.97 -4.27
C TYR A 309 -45.81 -25.80 -4.72
N PRO A 310 -45.93 -27.06 -4.25
CA PRO A 310 -47.09 -27.89 -4.55
C PRO A 310 -48.32 -27.40 -3.78
N ASP A 311 -49.43 -27.25 -4.50
CA ASP A 311 -50.74 -26.89 -3.97
C ASP A 311 -51.83 -27.69 -4.71
N GLN A 312 -52.56 -28.54 -3.98
CA GLN A 312 -53.64 -29.38 -4.52
C GLN A 312 -53.29 -30.15 -5.83
N GLY A 313 -52.08 -30.71 -5.90
CA GLY A 313 -51.61 -31.49 -7.06
C GLY A 313 -51.12 -30.65 -8.25
N LYS A 314 -51.06 -29.31 -8.13
CA LYS A 314 -50.45 -28.40 -9.12
C LYS A 314 -49.27 -27.66 -8.50
N VAL A 315 -48.35 -27.18 -9.32
CA VAL A 315 -47.27 -26.28 -8.86
C VAL A 315 -47.79 -24.84 -8.97
N LYS A 316 -47.86 -24.13 -7.85
CA LYS A 316 -48.18 -22.70 -7.82
C LYS A 316 -46.88 -21.90 -7.78
N ARG A 317 -46.80 -20.85 -8.60
CA ARG A 317 -45.66 -19.92 -8.68
C ARG A 317 -46.11 -18.53 -8.26
N ILE A 318 -45.44 -17.95 -7.26
CA ILE A 318 -45.69 -16.58 -6.80
C ILE A 318 -44.42 -15.73 -6.87
N PRO A 319 -44.53 -14.44 -7.23
CA PRO A 319 -43.38 -13.54 -7.28
C PRO A 319 -43.02 -13.05 -5.88
N LEU A 320 -41.73 -13.08 -5.56
CA LEU A 320 -41.18 -12.46 -4.36
C LEU A 320 -40.54 -11.10 -4.69
N LEU A 321 -39.75 -11.03 -5.77
CA LEU A 321 -39.27 -9.79 -6.39
C LEU A 321 -39.43 -9.87 -7.90
N LYS A 322 -39.80 -8.76 -8.56
CA LYS A 322 -39.96 -8.70 -10.02
C LYS A 322 -39.01 -7.68 -10.63
N ASN A 323 -38.32 -8.08 -11.69
CA ASN A 323 -37.58 -7.21 -12.60
C ASN A 323 -36.67 -6.20 -11.89
N GLN A 324 -35.87 -6.68 -10.94
CA GLN A 324 -34.93 -5.87 -10.18
C GLN A 324 -33.64 -5.71 -10.97
N LEU A 325 -33.15 -4.48 -11.06
CA LEU A 325 -31.87 -4.19 -11.68
C LEU A 325 -30.73 -4.64 -10.74
N LEU A 326 -29.76 -5.38 -11.27
CA LEU A 326 -28.62 -5.80 -10.47
C LEU A 326 -27.63 -4.64 -10.28
N PRO A 327 -26.98 -4.55 -9.10
CA PRO A 327 -25.89 -3.63 -8.92
C PRO A 327 -24.75 -4.00 -9.86
N ARG A 328 -24.17 -2.98 -10.50
CA ARG A 328 -23.13 -3.10 -11.52
C ARG A 328 -22.19 -1.92 -11.49
N PHE A 329 -21.14 -2.02 -12.28
CA PHE A 329 -20.32 -0.89 -12.67
C PHE A 329 -20.90 -0.24 -13.94
N ASP A 330 -21.15 1.07 -13.90
CA ASP A 330 -21.75 1.84 -15.01
C ASP A 330 -20.74 2.65 -15.84
N GLY A 331 -19.43 2.47 -15.58
CA GLY A 331 -18.38 3.28 -16.19
C GLY A 331 -17.89 4.44 -15.31
N VAL A 332 -18.64 4.80 -14.25
CA VAL A 332 -18.32 5.92 -13.35
C VAL A 332 -18.39 5.52 -11.87
N GLU A 333 -19.34 4.71 -11.45
CA GLU A 333 -19.48 4.26 -10.07
C GLU A 333 -19.68 2.75 -10.02
N LYS A 334 -18.95 2.09 -9.10
CA LYS A 334 -19.12 0.68 -8.82
C LYS A 334 -20.13 0.51 -7.68
N LYS A 335 -21.33 0.03 -8.01
CA LYS A 335 -22.35 -0.28 -7.00
C LYS A 335 -21.96 -1.53 -6.20
N ASP A 336 -22.20 -1.48 -4.91
CA ASP A 336 -21.92 -2.57 -3.98
C ASP A 336 -22.88 -3.76 -4.20
N VAL A 337 -22.51 -4.95 -3.70
CA VAL A 337 -23.40 -6.12 -3.61
C VAL A 337 -24.64 -5.71 -2.83
N GLU A 338 -25.82 -6.11 -3.28
CA GLU A 338 -27.08 -5.90 -2.59
C GLU A 338 -27.54 -7.17 -1.89
N GLN A 339 -28.24 -7.00 -0.78
CA GLN A 339 -28.87 -8.07 -0.02
C GLN A 339 -30.24 -7.64 0.52
N VAL A 340 -31.07 -8.63 0.85
CA VAL A 340 -32.43 -8.41 1.36
C VAL A 340 -32.86 -9.56 2.26
N GLU A 341 -33.81 -9.31 3.18
CA GLU A 341 -34.52 -10.33 3.94
C GLU A 341 -36.04 -10.14 3.80
N LEU A 342 -36.75 -11.15 3.29
CA LEU A 342 -38.18 -11.09 2.96
C LEU A 342 -38.95 -12.16 3.73
N TYR A 343 -40.07 -11.78 4.34
CA TYR A 343 -40.99 -12.76 4.93
C TYR A 343 -41.58 -13.66 3.85
N LEU A 344 -41.57 -14.96 4.10
CA LEU A 344 -42.20 -15.92 3.19
C LEU A 344 -43.72 -15.92 3.37
N PRO A 345 -44.50 -15.92 2.26
CA PRO A 345 -45.94 -16.06 2.32
C PRO A 345 -46.37 -17.35 3.02
N GLU A 346 -47.40 -17.28 3.87
CA GLU A 346 -47.87 -18.41 4.68
C GLU A 346 -48.22 -19.63 3.82
N GLU A 347 -48.86 -19.39 2.67
CA GLU A 347 -49.22 -20.38 1.66
C GLU A 347 -48.03 -21.20 1.13
N THR A 348 -46.84 -20.60 1.00
CA THR A 348 -45.63 -21.32 0.58
C THR A 348 -45.13 -22.25 1.68
N THR A 349 -45.17 -21.80 2.94
CA THR A 349 -44.68 -22.60 4.07
C THR A 349 -45.60 -23.78 4.40
N LYS A 350 -46.92 -23.67 4.13
CA LYS A 350 -47.90 -24.75 4.32
C LYS A 350 -47.61 -25.98 3.47
N ALA A 351 -46.96 -25.83 2.31
CA ALA A 351 -46.63 -26.93 1.43
C ALA A 351 -45.52 -27.86 1.97
N GLY A 352 -44.79 -27.45 3.02
CA GLY A 352 -43.70 -28.22 3.63
C GLY A 352 -42.42 -28.33 2.79
N THR A 353 -42.49 -28.02 1.50
CA THR A 353 -41.36 -27.85 0.59
C THR A 353 -41.69 -26.82 -0.47
N PHE A 354 -40.69 -26.07 -0.91
CA PHE A 354 -40.82 -25.11 -2.00
C PHE A 354 -39.48 -24.91 -2.71
N ARG A 355 -39.50 -24.28 -3.88
CA ARG A 355 -38.34 -23.88 -4.67
C ARG A 355 -38.26 -22.37 -4.74
N ILE A 356 -37.09 -21.82 -4.46
CA ILE A 356 -36.72 -20.45 -4.77
C ILE A 356 -36.10 -20.45 -6.16
N ILE A 357 -36.66 -19.67 -7.07
CA ILE A 357 -36.23 -19.61 -8.46
C ILE A 357 -35.80 -18.19 -8.79
N VAL A 358 -34.51 -18.03 -9.08
CA VAL A 358 -33.95 -16.77 -9.60
C VAL A 358 -33.94 -16.88 -11.12
N THR A 359 -34.68 -16.01 -11.78
CA THR A 359 -34.79 -15.96 -13.24
C THR A 359 -34.41 -14.59 -13.78
N LYS A 360 -34.24 -14.51 -15.09
CA LYS A 360 -34.14 -13.24 -15.83
C LYS A 360 -35.33 -12.33 -15.57
N GLY A 361 -35.18 -11.05 -15.88
CA GLY A 361 -36.21 -10.02 -15.79
C GLY A 361 -37.28 -10.15 -16.88
N GLN A 362 -37.95 -9.04 -17.18
CA GLN A 362 -39.04 -9.00 -18.15
C GLN A 362 -38.57 -9.02 -19.61
N LYS A 363 -37.28 -8.78 -19.87
CA LYS A 363 -36.66 -8.79 -21.21
C LYS A 363 -35.53 -9.82 -21.28
N PRO A 364 -35.85 -11.13 -21.23
CA PRO A 364 -34.87 -12.20 -21.08
C PRO A 364 -33.85 -12.30 -22.23
N GLU A 365 -34.14 -11.70 -23.38
CA GLU A 365 -33.23 -11.52 -24.51
C GLU A 365 -32.12 -10.48 -24.25
N GLN A 366 -32.34 -9.53 -23.34
CA GLN A 366 -31.36 -8.51 -22.93
C GLN A 366 -30.55 -8.98 -21.70
N ASP A 367 -31.18 -9.76 -20.81
CA ASP A 367 -30.53 -10.32 -19.63
C ASP A 367 -29.70 -11.56 -20.00
N LYS A 368 -28.36 -11.47 -19.98
CA LYS A 368 -27.52 -12.59 -20.43
C LYS A 368 -27.55 -13.78 -19.47
N ASN A 369 -27.41 -13.51 -18.17
CA ASN A 369 -27.30 -14.54 -17.13
C ASN A 369 -28.07 -14.12 -15.86
N VAL A 370 -28.37 -15.11 -15.03
CA VAL A 370 -28.80 -14.92 -13.65
C VAL A 370 -27.64 -15.14 -12.68
N TYR A 371 -27.62 -14.41 -11.58
CA TYR A 371 -26.60 -14.45 -10.52
C TYR A 371 -27.22 -14.49 -9.13
N LEU A 372 -26.65 -15.32 -8.26
CA LEU A 372 -26.98 -15.41 -6.83
C LEU A 372 -25.67 -15.64 -6.06
N SER A 373 -25.36 -14.83 -5.05
CA SER A 373 -24.13 -14.97 -4.25
C SER A 373 -24.34 -15.85 -3.03
N GLU A 374 -25.34 -15.52 -2.22
CA GLU A 374 -25.64 -16.24 -0.99
C GLU A 374 -27.15 -16.39 -0.85
N ILE A 375 -27.59 -17.40 -0.10
CA ILE A 375 -28.99 -17.57 0.28
C ILE A 375 -29.12 -18.18 1.67
N TRP A 376 -30.07 -17.69 2.46
CA TRP A 376 -30.29 -18.17 3.82
C TRP A 376 -31.76 -18.16 4.23
N LEU A 377 -32.07 -19.02 5.19
CA LEU A 377 -33.40 -19.14 5.78
C LEU A 377 -33.33 -18.84 7.28
N ARG A 378 -34.29 -18.07 7.78
CA ARG A 378 -34.41 -17.75 9.20
C ARG A 378 -35.78 -18.09 9.78
N ASP A 379 -35.81 -18.22 11.09
CA ASP A 379 -37.04 -18.23 11.88
C ASP A 379 -37.70 -16.86 11.87
N GLY A 380 -38.87 -16.76 11.25
CA GLY A 380 -39.64 -15.52 11.10
C GLY A 380 -40.41 -15.10 12.35
N SER A 381 -40.26 -15.81 13.48
CA SER A 381 -40.67 -15.28 14.79
C SER A 381 -39.69 -14.26 15.37
N ALA A 382 -38.47 -14.19 14.84
CA ALA A 382 -37.48 -13.17 15.16
C ALA A 382 -37.56 -12.02 14.16
N LYS A 383 -36.96 -10.88 14.53
CA LYS A 383 -36.84 -9.73 13.62
C LYS A 383 -35.81 -10.00 12.50
N PRO A 384 -36.04 -9.52 11.27
CA PRO A 384 -35.03 -9.54 10.22
C PRO A 384 -33.80 -8.74 10.67
N LEU A 385 -32.61 -9.23 10.30
CA LEU A 385 -31.34 -8.56 10.50
C LEU A 385 -31.07 -7.49 9.44
N ILE A 386 -31.54 -7.75 8.21
CA ILE A 386 -31.31 -6.92 7.03
C ILE A 386 -32.65 -6.31 6.60
N PRO A 387 -32.66 -5.14 5.92
CA PRO A 387 -33.90 -4.54 5.43
C PRO A 387 -34.69 -5.44 4.47
N GLU A 388 -36.01 -5.22 4.41
CA GLU A 388 -36.92 -5.88 3.47
C GLU A 388 -36.83 -5.30 2.04
N THR A 389 -35.98 -4.29 1.84
CA THR A 389 -35.63 -3.72 0.53
C THR A 389 -34.20 -4.10 0.17
N LEU A 390 -33.95 -4.31 -1.13
CA LEU A 390 -32.58 -4.51 -1.62
C LEU A 390 -31.71 -3.34 -1.18
N THR A 391 -30.68 -3.65 -0.40
CA THR A 391 -29.83 -2.67 0.25
C THR A 391 -28.36 -3.07 0.07
N PRO A 392 -27.47 -2.14 -0.28
CA PRO A 392 -26.03 -2.38 -0.32
C PRO A 392 -25.51 -3.01 0.97
N VAL A 393 -24.60 -3.99 0.86
CA VAL A 393 -23.99 -4.67 2.03
C VAL A 393 -23.32 -3.66 2.97
N LYS A 394 -22.64 -2.65 2.43
CA LYS A 394 -22.01 -1.57 3.21
C LYS A 394 -22.99 -0.77 4.08
N ASP A 395 -24.26 -0.69 3.68
CA ASP A 395 -25.31 0.08 4.35
C ASP A 395 -26.15 -0.78 5.32
N CYS A 396 -25.89 -2.10 5.36
CA CYS A 396 -26.58 -3.02 6.24
C CYS A 396 -25.88 -3.17 7.60
N ILE A 397 -26.62 -3.60 8.63
CA ILE A 397 -26.04 -3.96 9.93
C ILE A 397 -25.17 -5.21 9.74
N ARG A 398 -23.91 -5.13 10.19
CA ARG A 398 -22.95 -6.23 10.12
C ARG A 398 -22.34 -6.53 11.50
N PRO A 399 -22.99 -7.38 12.34
CA PRO A 399 -22.53 -7.64 13.70
C PRO A 399 -21.11 -8.20 13.74
N ARG A 400 -20.26 -7.71 14.65
CA ARG A 400 -18.90 -8.23 14.87
C ARG A 400 -18.92 -9.25 16.01
N VAL A 401 -18.56 -10.49 15.70
CA VAL A 401 -18.70 -11.65 16.60
C VAL A 401 -17.37 -12.38 16.76
N SER A 402 -16.74 -12.80 15.66
CA SER A 402 -15.48 -13.55 15.68
C SER A 402 -14.78 -13.44 14.35
N TYR A 403 -13.45 -13.33 14.39
CA TYR A 403 -12.62 -13.21 13.20
C TYR A 403 -11.68 -14.40 13.07
N ILE A 404 -11.43 -14.78 11.82
CA ILE A 404 -10.45 -15.76 11.41
C ILE A 404 -9.30 -15.03 10.71
N ALA A 405 -8.07 -15.42 11.03
CA ALA A 405 -6.86 -14.92 10.38
C ALA A 405 -6.16 -15.99 9.55
N ASN A 406 -5.61 -15.55 8.42
CA ASN A 406 -4.63 -16.29 7.63
C ASN A 406 -3.40 -15.40 7.37
N LEU A 407 -2.21 -15.98 7.48
CA LEU A 407 -0.92 -15.35 7.14
C LEU A 407 -0.09 -16.37 6.39
N PHE A 408 0.18 -16.09 5.12
CA PHE A 408 0.78 -17.07 4.23
C PHE A 408 1.59 -16.44 3.10
N ALA A 409 2.45 -17.27 2.52
CA ALA A 409 3.21 -16.97 1.34
C ALA A 409 2.62 -17.72 0.14
N LYS A 410 2.67 -17.10 -1.05
CA LYS A 410 2.19 -17.73 -2.29
C LYS A 410 3.01 -17.31 -3.49
N ASP A 411 3.26 -18.27 -4.37
CA ASP A 411 3.88 -18.08 -5.68
C ASP A 411 3.16 -18.98 -6.72
N PRO A 412 2.83 -18.46 -7.91
CA PRO A 412 2.05 -19.21 -8.90
C PRO A 412 2.79 -20.42 -9.49
N VAL A 413 4.12 -20.32 -9.66
CA VAL A 413 4.96 -21.42 -10.13
C VAL A 413 5.43 -22.27 -8.96
N GLY A 414 5.83 -21.64 -7.85
CA GLY A 414 6.34 -22.27 -6.64
C GLY A 414 7.78 -22.72 -6.75
N LYS A 415 8.34 -23.19 -5.63
CA LYS A 415 9.69 -23.75 -5.55
C LYS A 415 9.68 -25.24 -5.89
N LYS A 416 10.50 -25.67 -6.86
CA LYS A 416 10.75 -27.09 -7.10
C LYS A 416 11.67 -27.65 -6.01
N VAL A 417 11.31 -28.81 -5.45
CA VAL A 417 12.08 -29.51 -4.41
C VAL A 417 12.22 -30.97 -4.81
N ASP A 418 13.43 -31.42 -5.11
CA ASP A 418 13.69 -32.78 -5.58
C ASP A 418 13.68 -33.83 -4.46
N PRO A 419 13.45 -35.11 -4.76
CA PRO A 419 13.50 -36.19 -3.79
C PRO A 419 14.78 -36.17 -2.95
N GLY A 420 14.64 -36.35 -1.63
CA GLY A 420 15.74 -36.34 -0.68
C GLY A 420 16.34 -34.96 -0.37
N THR A 421 15.85 -33.88 -0.99
CA THR A 421 16.36 -32.53 -0.75
C THR A 421 15.55 -31.77 0.29
N THR A 422 16.21 -30.79 0.91
CA THR A 422 15.60 -29.88 1.90
C THR A 422 15.47 -28.49 1.31
N TYR A 423 14.29 -27.89 1.48
CA TYR A 423 14.02 -26.50 1.15
C TYR A 423 13.55 -25.75 2.39
N LEU A 424 14.37 -24.81 2.87
CA LEU A 424 14.05 -23.91 3.96
C LEU A 424 14.26 -22.47 3.45
N PRO A 425 13.19 -21.76 3.06
CA PRO A 425 13.35 -20.41 2.53
C PRO A 425 13.81 -19.43 3.61
N ASP A 426 14.54 -18.40 3.17
CA ASP A 426 14.86 -17.22 3.99
C ASP A 426 13.65 -16.28 4.15
N ASP A 427 12.51 -16.61 3.54
CA ASP A 427 11.23 -15.93 3.75
C ASP A 427 10.70 -16.16 5.16
N ASN A 428 10.54 -15.06 5.90
CA ASN A 428 10.03 -15.04 7.26
C ASN A 428 8.76 -14.20 7.33
N PHE A 429 7.98 -14.45 8.38
CA PHE A 429 6.72 -13.77 8.70
C PHE A 429 6.83 -13.04 10.03
N TYR A 430 6.00 -12.01 10.19
CA TYR A 430 5.93 -11.18 11.38
C TYR A 430 4.54 -11.24 12.01
N ILE A 431 4.50 -11.52 13.31
CA ILE A 431 3.29 -11.52 14.13
C ILE A 431 3.56 -10.71 15.39
N ASN A 432 2.88 -9.59 15.60
CA ASN A 432 3.02 -8.80 16.83
C ASN A 432 1.69 -8.37 17.44
N PHE A 433 1.66 -8.36 18.77
CA PHE A 433 0.52 -7.95 19.60
C PHE A 433 0.96 -7.44 20.97
N ASP A 434 2.24 -7.13 21.15
CA ASP A 434 2.80 -6.68 22.44
C ASP A 434 2.62 -5.18 22.71
N THR A 435 2.21 -4.42 21.69
CA THR A 435 2.10 -2.97 21.72
C THR A 435 0.64 -2.58 21.57
N GLU A 436 0.12 -1.78 22.49
CA GLU A 436 -1.27 -1.33 22.44
C GLU A 436 -1.49 -0.19 21.43
N ASP A 437 -0.53 0.72 21.29
CA ASP A 437 -0.60 1.83 20.33
C ASP A 437 -0.43 1.35 18.88
N PRO A 438 -1.45 1.50 18.01
CA PRO A 438 -1.36 1.08 16.61
C PRO A 438 -0.31 1.84 15.81
N PHE A 439 0.03 3.09 16.16
CA PHE A 439 1.05 3.85 15.43
C PHE A 439 2.43 3.24 15.67
N THR A 440 2.79 3.07 16.94
CA THR A 440 4.05 2.43 17.35
C THR A 440 4.15 1.00 16.81
N ALA A 441 3.06 0.22 16.85
CA ALA A 441 3.06 -1.16 16.36
C ALA A 441 3.42 -1.27 14.86
N LEU A 442 2.90 -0.36 14.02
CA LEU A 442 3.21 -0.31 12.59
C LEU A 442 4.62 0.22 12.30
N GLU A 443 5.07 1.22 13.05
CA GLU A 443 6.44 1.74 12.95
C GLU A 443 7.48 0.68 13.32
N ASP A 444 7.20 -0.09 14.38
CA ASP A 444 8.06 -1.20 14.77
C ASP A 444 8.04 -2.31 13.72
N TYR A 445 6.89 -2.63 13.13
CA TYR A 445 6.85 -3.54 11.97
C TYR A 445 7.76 -3.04 10.84
N GLY A 446 7.63 -1.78 10.42
CA GLY A 446 8.49 -1.18 9.39
C GLY A 446 9.98 -1.28 9.73
N LYS A 447 10.39 -0.96 10.96
CA LYS A 447 11.79 -1.08 11.41
C LYS A 447 12.29 -2.52 11.39
N ARG A 448 11.46 -3.50 11.77
CA ARG A 448 11.86 -4.92 11.80
C ARG A 448 12.01 -5.48 10.39
N VAL A 449 11.10 -5.13 9.48
CA VAL A 449 11.25 -5.47 8.05
C VAL A 449 12.52 -4.84 7.49
N ALA A 450 12.76 -3.55 7.74
CA ALA A 450 13.98 -2.88 7.29
C ALA A 450 15.25 -3.55 7.80
N SER A 451 15.27 -3.95 9.08
CA SER A 451 16.42 -4.61 9.70
C SER A 451 16.64 -6.03 9.16
N ALA A 452 15.56 -6.81 9.01
CA ALA A 452 15.63 -8.19 8.54
C ALA A 452 16.05 -8.28 7.06
N GLN A 453 15.52 -7.39 6.21
CA GLN A 453 15.89 -7.26 4.79
C GLN A 453 17.19 -6.46 4.57
N GLN A 454 17.78 -5.90 5.63
CA GLN A 454 18.98 -5.05 5.59
C GLN A 454 18.87 -3.88 4.62
N ILE A 455 17.72 -3.20 4.63
CA ILE A 455 17.39 -2.15 3.67
C ILE A 455 18.36 -0.96 3.82
N LYS A 456 19.03 -0.63 2.72
CA LYS A 456 19.84 0.59 2.56
C LYS A 456 19.16 1.50 1.56
N LEU A 457 18.35 2.42 2.07
CA LEU A 457 17.45 3.23 1.26
C LEU A 457 18.15 4.49 0.70
N SER A 458 18.22 4.61 -0.62
CA SER A 458 18.62 5.86 -1.28
C SER A 458 17.51 6.91 -1.15
N MET A 459 17.75 7.97 -0.38
CA MET A 459 16.77 9.03 -0.12
C MET A 459 16.73 10.09 -1.22
N TYR A 460 15.54 10.58 -1.55
CA TYR A 460 15.34 11.67 -2.50
C TYR A 460 15.18 12.99 -1.75
N ASP A 461 16.32 13.65 -1.49
CA ASP A 461 16.37 15.02 -0.93
C ASP A 461 16.14 16.10 -2.01
N PHE A 462 15.81 15.70 -3.24
CA PHE A 462 15.70 16.54 -4.44
C PHE A 462 14.42 16.29 -5.25
N PRO A 463 13.93 17.28 -6.02
CA PRO A 463 12.90 17.05 -7.02
C PRO A 463 13.48 16.40 -8.28
N THR A 464 12.64 15.69 -9.03
CA THR A 464 12.99 15.15 -10.35
C THR A 464 12.04 15.69 -11.41
N VAL A 465 12.55 16.24 -12.51
CA VAL A 465 11.74 16.54 -13.69
C VAL A 465 11.59 15.26 -14.52
N CYS A 466 10.35 14.86 -14.80
CA CYS A 466 10.04 13.73 -15.66
C CYS A 466 9.78 14.23 -17.09
N LEU A 467 10.70 13.97 -18.02
CA LEU A 467 10.60 14.55 -19.37
C LEU A 467 9.41 14.03 -20.17
N TRP A 468 8.95 12.79 -19.94
CA TRP A 468 7.70 12.30 -20.51
C TRP A 468 6.51 13.17 -20.14
N TYR A 469 6.35 13.48 -18.86
CA TYR A 469 5.26 14.32 -18.39
C TYR A 469 5.39 15.77 -18.84
N ALA A 470 6.64 16.27 -18.89
CA ALA A 470 6.95 17.61 -19.33
C ALA A 470 6.62 17.80 -20.82
N GLU A 471 6.94 16.84 -21.68
CA GLU A 471 6.70 16.89 -23.12
C GLU A 471 5.22 16.66 -23.48
N VAL A 472 4.54 15.73 -22.78
CA VAL A 472 3.19 15.28 -23.15
C VAL A 472 2.13 16.37 -22.96
N SER A 473 1.37 16.63 -24.02
CA SER A 473 0.50 17.82 -24.16
C SER A 473 -0.73 17.88 -23.24
N PHE A 474 -1.18 16.75 -22.71
CA PHE A 474 -2.34 16.69 -21.79
C PHE A 474 -1.93 16.57 -20.31
N PHE A 475 -0.62 16.43 -20.02
CA PHE A 475 -0.08 16.48 -18.67
C PHE A 475 0.58 17.83 -18.41
N GLY A 476 1.92 17.91 -18.50
CA GLY A 476 2.71 19.11 -18.26
C GLY A 476 2.58 20.15 -19.35
N ARG A 477 2.57 19.71 -20.62
CA ARG A 477 2.53 20.57 -21.83
C ARG A 477 3.60 21.66 -21.84
N SER A 478 4.80 21.32 -21.40
CA SER A 478 5.95 22.21 -21.48
C SER A 478 6.62 22.14 -22.86
N ASN A 479 7.57 23.03 -23.11
CA ASN A 479 8.44 22.95 -24.28
C ASN A 479 9.66 22.03 -24.06
N ALA A 480 9.67 21.24 -22.98
CA ALA A 480 10.73 20.27 -22.74
C ALA A 480 10.67 19.14 -23.76
N GLU A 481 11.84 18.74 -24.24
CA GLU A 481 12.01 17.64 -25.17
C GLU A 481 12.46 16.39 -24.40
N ASN A 482 11.85 15.25 -24.66
CA ASN A 482 12.22 13.98 -24.05
C ASN A 482 13.33 13.29 -24.86
N SER A 483 14.51 13.93 -24.84
CA SER A 483 15.75 13.45 -25.46
C SER A 483 16.96 13.77 -24.56
N THR A 484 18.14 13.23 -24.86
CA THR A 484 19.38 13.56 -24.11
C THR A 484 19.73 15.05 -24.20
N LEU A 485 19.47 15.71 -25.34
CA LEU A 485 19.64 17.15 -25.49
C LEU A 485 18.61 17.92 -24.65
N GLY A 486 17.34 17.53 -24.70
CA GLY A 486 16.29 18.10 -23.88
C GLY A 486 16.57 17.98 -22.38
N ALA A 487 17.07 16.82 -21.93
CA ALA A 487 17.48 16.59 -20.55
C ALA A 487 18.61 17.53 -20.10
N VAL A 488 19.61 17.74 -20.95
CA VAL A 488 20.72 18.67 -20.66
C VAL A 488 20.22 20.12 -20.65
N ASN A 489 19.30 20.48 -21.55
CA ASN A 489 18.70 21.82 -21.56
C ASN A 489 17.85 22.06 -20.31
N GLU A 490 17.05 21.09 -19.89
CA GLU A 490 16.33 21.13 -18.62
C GLU A 490 17.29 21.33 -17.43
N MET A 491 18.41 20.61 -17.41
CA MET A 491 19.42 20.80 -16.37
C MET A 491 20.06 22.19 -16.40
N LYS A 492 20.22 22.82 -17.56
CA LYS A 492 20.62 24.23 -17.66
C LYS A 492 19.54 25.15 -17.10
N HIS A 493 18.26 24.90 -17.38
CA HIS A 493 17.16 25.69 -16.79
C HIS A 493 17.16 25.59 -15.26
N ILE A 494 17.33 24.38 -14.71
CA ILE A 494 17.48 24.16 -13.26
C ILE A 494 18.65 24.96 -12.70
N LYS A 495 19.84 24.86 -13.31
CA LYS A 495 21.03 25.59 -12.85
C LYS A 495 20.82 27.11 -12.92
N ASN A 496 20.31 27.61 -14.02
CA ASN A 496 20.10 29.05 -14.26
C ASN A 496 19.00 29.64 -13.37
N SER A 497 18.03 28.84 -12.93
CA SER A 497 17.02 29.26 -11.95
C SER A 497 17.60 29.56 -10.57
N GLY A 498 18.84 29.13 -10.29
CA GLY A 498 19.45 29.23 -8.97
C GLY A 498 18.98 28.17 -7.97
N PHE A 499 18.12 27.24 -8.38
CA PHE A 499 17.59 26.18 -7.52
C PHE A 499 18.69 25.32 -6.88
N LEU A 500 19.81 25.10 -7.58
CA LEU A 500 20.94 24.32 -7.06
C LEU A 500 21.62 24.93 -5.83
N ASN A 501 21.33 26.19 -5.51
CA ASN A 501 21.75 26.78 -4.23
C ASN A 501 20.98 26.20 -3.03
N TYR A 502 19.79 25.64 -3.26
CA TYR A 502 18.87 25.16 -2.22
C TYR A 502 18.90 23.65 -2.03
N SER A 503 18.94 22.90 -3.13
CA SER A 503 19.03 21.44 -3.12
C SER A 503 19.58 20.92 -4.45
N ARG A 504 19.96 19.63 -4.47
CA ARG A 504 20.25 18.89 -5.70
C ARG A 504 18.97 18.79 -6.55
N ALA A 505 19.11 18.38 -7.81
CA ALA A 505 17.97 18.12 -8.70
C ALA A 505 18.29 16.98 -9.66
N ALA A 506 17.24 16.28 -10.10
CA ALA A 506 17.36 15.21 -11.10
C ALA A 506 16.54 15.52 -12.34
N VAL A 507 17.00 14.99 -13.47
CA VAL A 507 16.24 14.96 -14.72
C VAL A 507 16.13 13.50 -15.15
N ARG A 508 14.88 13.05 -15.37
CA ARG A 508 14.59 11.70 -15.83
C ARG A 508 14.26 11.71 -17.31
N LEU A 509 15.18 11.18 -18.11
CA LEU A 509 14.95 10.86 -19.52
C LEU A 509 14.09 9.60 -19.60
N VAL A 510 12.99 9.65 -20.35
CA VAL A 510 12.02 8.55 -20.42
C VAL A 510 11.92 8.08 -21.87
N PRO A 511 12.87 7.26 -22.35
CA PRO A 511 12.81 6.75 -23.70
C PRO A 511 11.77 5.62 -23.78
N ASP A 512 10.50 6.01 -23.76
CA ASP A 512 9.34 5.11 -23.89
C ASP A 512 9.01 4.89 -25.37
N SER A 513 8.94 3.62 -25.79
CA SER A 513 8.59 3.25 -27.18
C SER A 513 7.91 1.88 -27.18
N TYR A 514 6.94 1.73 -28.08
CA TYR A 514 6.17 0.53 -28.35
C TYR A 514 6.30 0.09 -29.81
N LEU A 515 7.33 0.54 -30.54
CA LEU A 515 7.53 0.03 -31.90
C LEU A 515 7.87 -1.46 -31.85
N PRO A 516 7.54 -2.26 -32.88
CA PRO A 516 7.86 -3.69 -32.88
C PRO A 516 9.35 -3.97 -32.64
N ASN A 517 10.22 -3.21 -33.30
CA ASN A 517 11.65 -3.15 -33.05
C ASN A 517 11.94 -1.85 -32.29
N ASN A 518 12.55 -1.96 -31.12
CA ASN A 518 12.83 -0.85 -30.24
C ASN A 518 14.04 -1.17 -29.32
N GLN A 519 14.37 -0.24 -28.45
CA GLN A 519 15.43 -0.34 -27.44
C GLN A 519 15.30 -1.45 -26.39
N GLN A 520 14.11 -2.02 -26.18
CA GLN A 520 13.85 -2.84 -25.00
C GLN A 520 14.55 -4.18 -25.18
N GLY A 521 15.28 -4.59 -24.14
CA GLY A 521 16.16 -5.76 -24.17
C GLY A 521 17.56 -5.43 -24.63
N TRP A 522 17.73 -4.58 -25.65
CA TRP A 522 19.06 -4.11 -26.08
C TRP A 522 19.70 -3.20 -25.04
N TRP A 523 19.00 -2.11 -24.69
CA TRP A 523 19.39 -1.10 -23.70
C TRP A 523 20.84 -0.57 -23.86
N ASP A 524 21.32 -0.48 -25.10
CA ASP A 524 22.62 0.06 -25.48
C ASP A 524 22.48 1.43 -26.18
N ASP A 525 23.61 2.12 -26.34
CA ASP A 525 23.63 3.46 -26.92
C ASP A 525 23.17 3.49 -28.39
N GLU A 526 23.35 2.40 -29.15
CA GLU A 526 22.93 2.32 -30.57
C GLU A 526 21.41 2.29 -30.68
N HIS A 527 20.77 1.41 -29.91
CA HIS A 527 19.32 1.26 -29.94
C HIS A 527 18.59 2.46 -29.32
N TRP A 528 19.21 3.17 -28.37
CA TRP A 528 18.65 4.44 -27.86
C TRP A 528 18.67 5.58 -28.89
N GLN A 529 19.50 5.48 -29.93
CA GLN A 529 19.54 6.44 -31.05
C GLN A 529 18.52 6.14 -32.15
N LEU A 530 17.87 4.97 -32.13
CA LEU A 530 16.87 4.59 -33.14
C LEU A 530 15.70 5.56 -33.14
N GLU A 531 15.25 5.93 -34.34
CA GLU A 531 14.15 6.86 -34.52
C GLU A 531 12.84 6.28 -33.94
N ASP A 532 12.24 7.04 -33.02
CA ASP A 532 11.01 6.66 -32.36
C ASP A 532 9.80 7.22 -33.12
N THR A 533 9.28 6.44 -34.08
CA THR A 533 8.12 6.80 -34.91
C THR A 533 6.76 6.43 -34.30
N ASP A 534 6.76 6.00 -33.04
CA ASP A 534 5.66 5.30 -32.37
C ASP A 534 4.36 6.13 -32.25
N TRP A 535 4.42 7.45 -32.48
CA TRP A 535 3.29 8.34 -32.21
C TRP A 535 3.03 9.44 -33.28
N ASN A 536 2.67 9.03 -34.49
CA ASN A 536 2.43 9.90 -35.67
C ASN A 536 1.22 10.88 -35.61
N HIS A 537 0.52 11.11 -34.49
CA HIS A 537 -0.68 11.97 -34.45
C HIS A 537 -0.62 13.15 -33.44
N ARG A 538 0.51 13.39 -32.76
CA ARG A 538 0.59 14.47 -31.74
C ARG A 538 1.83 15.37 -31.79
N GLY A 539 2.62 15.33 -32.87
CA GLY A 539 3.66 16.33 -33.15
C GLY A 539 4.94 16.23 -32.31
N VAL A 540 5.36 15.02 -31.91
CA VAL A 540 6.62 14.76 -31.16
C VAL A 540 7.65 14.09 -32.09
N SER A 541 8.94 14.31 -31.81
CA SER A 541 10.10 14.28 -32.73
C SER A 541 10.34 13.02 -33.59
N HIS A 542 10.74 13.25 -34.85
CA HIS A 542 11.31 12.27 -35.80
C HIS A 542 12.77 11.87 -35.50
N ASN A 543 13.18 11.84 -34.22
CA ASN A 543 14.56 11.53 -33.82
C ASN A 543 14.53 10.49 -32.69
N GLY A 544 15.61 9.72 -32.55
CA GLY A 544 15.78 8.84 -31.38
C GLY A 544 15.93 9.62 -30.07
N ARG A 545 16.04 8.91 -28.95
CA ARG A 545 16.08 9.52 -27.62
C ARG A 545 17.49 9.96 -27.23
N TYR A 546 18.50 9.30 -27.77
CA TYR A 546 19.90 9.71 -27.69
C TYR A 546 20.25 10.48 -28.97
N VAL A 547 20.50 11.78 -28.83
CA VAL A 547 20.70 12.68 -29.98
C VAL A 547 22.00 13.46 -29.83
N LYS A 548 22.56 13.91 -30.95
CA LYS A 548 23.78 14.74 -30.95
C LYS A 548 23.56 16.03 -30.15
N PRO A 549 24.56 16.50 -29.37
CA PRO A 549 25.91 15.92 -29.21
C PRO A 549 26.03 14.90 -28.05
N TYR A 550 24.91 14.38 -27.54
CA TYR A 550 24.83 13.48 -26.39
C TYR A 550 24.27 12.11 -26.79
N GLU A 551 24.82 11.51 -27.83
CA GLU A 551 24.36 10.26 -28.43
C GLU A 551 24.76 8.98 -27.66
N THR A 552 25.35 9.11 -26.48
CA THR A 552 25.76 7.96 -25.64
C THR A 552 25.45 8.25 -24.18
N SER A 553 25.28 7.19 -23.39
CA SER A 553 25.06 7.27 -21.94
C SER A 553 26.18 8.07 -21.26
N GLU A 554 27.43 7.89 -21.71
CA GLU A 554 28.60 8.59 -21.19
C GLU A 554 28.59 10.08 -21.48
N LYS A 555 28.32 10.49 -22.73
CA LYS A 555 28.23 11.92 -23.08
C LYS A 555 27.08 12.61 -22.34
N TRP A 556 25.91 11.99 -22.33
CA TRP A 556 24.72 12.54 -21.70
C TRP A 556 24.86 12.64 -20.17
N GLY A 557 25.20 11.54 -19.50
CA GLY A 557 25.31 11.52 -18.05
C GLY A 557 26.42 12.42 -17.52
N LYS A 558 27.55 12.52 -18.24
CA LYS A 558 28.59 13.53 -17.95
C LYS A 558 28.05 14.94 -18.04
N ALA A 559 27.35 15.29 -19.12
CA ALA A 559 26.82 16.65 -19.32
C ALA A 559 25.83 17.07 -18.23
N VAL A 560 24.92 16.18 -17.80
CA VAL A 560 24.00 16.44 -16.69
C VAL A 560 24.77 16.60 -15.37
N THR A 561 25.78 15.76 -15.13
CA THR A 561 26.57 15.80 -13.89
C THR A 561 27.45 17.03 -13.79
N ASP A 562 28.09 17.45 -14.89
CA ASP A 562 28.93 18.67 -14.94
C ASP A 562 28.09 19.94 -14.66
N LEU A 563 26.77 19.89 -14.91
CA LEU A 563 25.82 20.93 -14.53
C LEU A 563 25.35 20.85 -13.07
N GLY A 564 25.78 19.84 -12.31
CA GLY A 564 25.38 19.60 -10.91
C GLY A 564 24.12 18.74 -10.75
N GLY A 565 23.64 18.12 -11.84
CA GLY A 565 22.43 17.33 -11.86
C GLY A 565 22.62 15.84 -11.62
N ILE A 566 21.49 15.14 -11.48
CA ILE A 566 21.41 13.68 -11.31
C ILE A 566 20.69 13.09 -12.55
N PRO A 567 21.40 12.38 -13.44
CA PRO A 567 20.78 11.73 -14.60
C PRO A 567 20.09 10.43 -14.19
N LEU A 568 18.79 10.34 -14.48
CA LEU A 568 17.96 9.14 -14.28
C LEU A 568 17.36 8.71 -15.62
N THR A 569 17.15 7.41 -15.83
CA THR A 569 16.49 6.92 -17.05
C THR A 569 15.41 5.86 -16.77
N TYR A 570 14.85 5.24 -17.80
CA TYR A 570 13.62 4.45 -17.78
C TYR A 570 13.73 3.21 -18.67
N PHE A 571 13.25 2.08 -18.16
CA PHE A 571 13.19 0.79 -18.81
C PHE A 571 11.73 0.28 -18.78
N GLN A 572 11.30 -0.43 -19.82
CA GLN A 572 10.11 -1.27 -19.73
C GLN A 572 10.56 -2.67 -19.29
N THR A 573 9.86 -3.26 -18.30
CA THR A 573 10.31 -4.49 -17.64
C THR A 573 10.31 -5.70 -18.59
N GLY A 574 9.15 -6.28 -18.88
CA GLY A 574 9.00 -7.46 -19.73
C GLY A 574 8.46 -7.16 -21.12
N PHE A 575 8.30 -5.88 -21.48
CA PHE A 575 7.95 -5.51 -22.85
C PHE A 575 9.21 -5.60 -23.69
N ARG A 576 9.14 -6.36 -24.78
CA ARG A 576 10.32 -6.74 -25.54
C ARG A 576 10.32 -6.21 -26.96
N SER A 577 11.51 -5.95 -27.47
CA SER A 577 11.78 -5.75 -28.89
C SER A 577 11.74 -7.07 -29.67
N GLU A 578 11.19 -7.05 -30.87
CA GLU A 578 11.08 -8.24 -31.73
C GLU A 578 12.41 -8.65 -32.35
N ASP A 579 13.26 -7.70 -32.74
CA ASP A 579 14.59 -8.02 -33.25
C ASP A 579 15.48 -8.68 -32.19
N TYR A 580 15.46 -8.19 -30.94
CA TYR A 580 16.13 -8.82 -29.81
C TYR A 580 15.63 -10.26 -29.60
N ALA A 581 14.31 -10.44 -29.55
CA ALA A 581 13.71 -11.76 -29.32
C ALA A 581 14.00 -12.77 -30.44
N LYS A 582 14.12 -12.30 -31.69
CA LYS A 582 14.52 -13.14 -32.84
C LYS A 582 15.99 -13.51 -32.81
N GLN A 583 16.85 -12.58 -32.38
CA GLN A 583 18.29 -12.82 -32.29
C GLN A 583 18.66 -13.70 -31.09
N PHE A 584 17.96 -13.55 -29.96
CA PHE A 584 18.23 -14.26 -28.72
C PHE A 584 16.99 -15.00 -28.20
N PRO A 585 16.50 -16.05 -28.91
CA PRO A 585 15.35 -16.84 -28.46
C PRO A 585 15.51 -17.45 -27.06
N GLY A 586 16.75 -17.82 -26.68
CA GLY A 586 17.06 -18.39 -25.36
C GLY A 586 16.97 -17.38 -24.20
N HIS A 587 16.99 -16.07 -24.47
CA HIS A 587 16.83 -15.06 -23.42
C HIS A 587 15.34 -14.81 -23.07
N MET A 588 14.42 -15.44 -23.79
CA MET A 588 12.98 -15.32 -23.57
C MET A 588 12.47 -16.46 -22.71
N LEU A 589 11.38 -16.24 -21.97
CA LEU A 589 10.70 -17.33 -21.28
C LEU A 589 10.35 -18.46 -22.26
N PHE A 590 10.47 -19.70 -21.78
CA PHE A 590 10.29 -20.95 -22.52
C PHE A 590 11.34 -21.19 -23.61
N ASN A 591 12.46 -20.44 -23.61
CA ASN A 591 13.53 -20.52 -24.61
C ASN A 591 13.02 -20.40 -26.05
N LYS A 592 12.02 -19.53 -26.25
CA LYS A 592 11.32 -19.36 -27.53
C LYS A 592 11.15 -17.88 -27.85
N THR A 593 11.44 -17.51 -29.09
CA THR A 593 11.04 -16.21 -29.63
C THR A 593 9.53 -15.99 -29.51
N TYR A 594 8.70 -17.03 -29.63
CA TYR A 594 7.24 -16.90 -29.53
C TYR A 594 6.67 -17.89 -28.52
N ALA A 595 6.54 -17.45 -27.27
CA ALA A 595 5.79 -18.13 -26.23
C ALA A 595 4.50 -17.35 -25.94
N TRP A 596 3.35 -18.00 -26.15
CA TRP A 596 2.05 -17.36 -26.12
C TRP A 596 1.39 -17.45 -24.73
N LYS A 597 0.72 -16.38 -24.30
CA LYS A 597 -0.14 -16.31 -23.09
C LYS A 597 -1.53 -16.93 -23.32
N GLY A 598 -1.72 -17.62 -24.44
CA GLY A 598 -2.97 -18.20 -24.92
C GLY A 598 -2.71 -18.97 -26.22
N GLU A 599 -3.71 -19.04 -27.10
CA GLU A 599 -3.55 -19.69 -28.40
C GLU A 599 -2.48 -19.01 -29.27
N PRO A 600 -1.72 -19.78 -30.07
CA PRO A 600 -0.78 -19.23 -31.03
C PRO A 600 -1.45 -18.23 -31.98
N VAL A 601 -0.75 -17.14 -32.28
CA VAL A 601 -1.19 -16.16 -33.28
C VAL A 601 -0.22 -16.09 -34.45
N ASP A 602 -0.72 -15.65 -35.60
CA ASP A 602 0.09 -15.45 -36.80
C ASP A 602 1.16 -14.38 -36.58
N THR A 603 2.43 -14.77 -36.70
CA THR A 603 3.59 -13.90 -36.53
C THR A 603 3.76 -12.88 -37.66
N THR A 604 3.01 -13.04 -38.77
CA THR A 604 2.94 -12.08 -39.87
C THR A 604 1.73 -11.16 -39.79
N GLY A 605 0.83 -11.41 -38.84
CA GLY A 605 -0.40 -10.63 -38.66
C GLY A 605 -0.15 -9.23 -38.08
N ASP A 606 -1.20 -8.40 -38.14
CA ASP A 606 -1.17 -7.00 -37.73
C ASP A 606 -0.66 -6.76 -36.30
N ILE A 607 -0.76 -7.75 -35.41
CA ILE A 607 -0.34 -7.60 -34.01
C ILE A 607 1.17 -7.32 -33.86
N PHE A 608 1.96 -7.54 -34.92
CA PHE A 608 3.41 -7.30 -34.98
C PHE A 608 3.82 -6.06 -35.80
N THR A 609 2.89 -5.25 -36.29
CA THR A 609 3.19 -4.23 -37.32
C THR A 609 3.21 -2.78 -36.82
N ASN A 610 2.63 -2.46 -35.67
CA ASN A 610 2.56 -1.09 -35.15
C ASN A 610 2.54 -1.01 -33.62
N TRP A 611 2.58 0.21 -33.09
CA TRP A 611 2.65 0.52 -31.66
C TRP A 611 1.48 -0.01 -30.83
N LYS A 612 0.24 0.27 -31.26
CA LYS A 612 -0.98 -0.08 -30.53
C LYS A 612 -1.07 -1.59 -30.36
N ASN A 613 -0.67 -2.28 -31.41
CA ASN A 613 -0.63 -3.72 -31.51
C ASN A 613 0.52 -4.32 -30.68
N THR A 614 1.69 -3.69 -30.65
CA THR A 614 2.83 -4.10 -29.83
C THR A 614 2.55 -3.99 -28.33
N TRP A 615 1.83 -2.95 -27.89
CA TRP A 615 1.38 -2.84 -26.51
C TRP A 615 0.47 -4.01 -26.11
N ILE A 616 -0.50 -4.35 -26.97
CA ILE A 616 -1.37 -5.52 -26.78
C ILE A 616 -0.55 -6.81 -26.80
N ARG A 617 0.40 -6.93 -27.76
CA ARG A 617 1.28 -8.08 -27.94
C ARG A 617 2.03 -8.40 -26.65
N ASN A 618 2.84 -7.46 -26.17
CA ASN A 618 3.68 -7.62 -24.99
C ASN A 618 2.83 -7.75 -23.71
N GLY A 619 1.75 -6.98 -23.60
CA GLY A 619 0.87 -7.01 -22.44
C GLY A 619 0.13 -8.34 -22.29
N ARG A 620 -0.41 -8.87 -23.40
CA ARG A 620 -1.47 -9.89 -23.36
C ARG A 620 -1.23 -11.14 -24.19
N VAL A 621 -0.31 -11.12 -25.17
CA VAL A 621 -0.20 -12.20 -26.17
C VAL A 621 1.09 -12.98 -26.05
N VAL A 622 2.25 -12.32 -25.92
CA VAL A 622 3.56 -13.01 -25.78
C VAL A 622 4.15 -12.82 -24.40
N TRP A 623 4.99 -13.77 -24.00
CA TRP A 623 5.91 -13.66 -22.88
C TRP A 623 7.16 -12.85 -23.23
N GLY A 624 7.76 -12.25 -22.20
CA GLY A 624 8.95 -11.41 -22.29
C GLY A 624 10.24 -12.15 -21.94
N TYR A 625 11.20 -11.40 -21.42
CA TYR A 625 12.52 -11.87 -21.00
C TYR A 625 12.47 -12.86 -19.84
N ASP A 626 13.45 -13.77 -19.83
CA ASP A 626 13.72 -14.66 -18.71
C ASP A 626 14.82 -14.09 -17.81
N TYR A 627 14.43 -13.60 -16.63
CA TYR A 627 15.35 -13.06 -15.63
C TYR A 627 16.07 -14.14 -14.79
N THR A 628 16.07 -15.38 -15.26
CA THR A 628 16.86 -16.49 -14.71
C THR A 628 17.85 -17.08 -15.71
N ASP A 629 17.72 -16.75 -17.01
CA ASP A 629 18.63 -17.22 -18.05
C ASP A 629 20.05 -16.64 -17.83
N PRO A 630 21.09 -17.49 -17.70
CA PRO A 630 22.45 -17.02 -17.50
C PRO A 630 22.97 -16.09 -18.62
N GLY A 631 22.55 -16.33 -19.87
CA GLY A 631 22.94 -15.49 -21.01
C GLY A 631 22.37 -14.08 -20.92
N PHE A 632 21.08 -13.98 -20.61
CA PHE A 632 20.39 -12.71 -20.41
C PHE A 632 20.93 -11.97 -19.19
N LEU A 633 21.18 -12.66 -18.07
CA LEU A 633 21.75 -12.05 -16.87
C LEU A 633 23.18 -11.50 -17.10
N ALA A 634 23.99 -12.17 -17.93
CA ALA A 634 25.27 -11.64 -18.36
C ALA A 634 25.11 -10.36 -19.20
N HIS A 635 24.16 -10.36 -20.14
CA HIS A 635 23.79 -9.17 -20.92
C HIS A 635 23.35 -8.00 -20.03
N LEU A 636 22.46 -8.24 -19.04
CA LEU A 636 22.05 -7.21 -18.07
C LEU A 636 23.24 -6.62 -17.30
N THR A 637 24.20 -7.47 -16.92
CA THR A 637 25.40 -7.04 -16.21
C THR A 637 26.21 -6.06 -17.05
N ASP A 638 26.31 -6.29 -18.36
CA ASP A 638 27.02 -5.40 -19.29
C ASP A 638 26.24 -4.09 -19.51
N VAL A 639 24.91 -4.16 -19.68
CA VAL A 639 24.02 -2.98 -19.74
C VAL A 639 24.23 -2.07 -18.54
N TYR A 640 24.12 -2.60 -17.32
CA TYR A 640 24.25 -1.79 -16.10
C TYR A 640 25.69 -1.29 -15.89
N ARG A 641 26.71 -2.04 -16.33
CA ARG A 641 28.10 -1.56 -16.34
C ARG A 641 28.26 -0.35 -17.26
N ASN A 642 27.65 -0.37 -18.45
CA ASN A 642 27.68 0.76 -19.37
C ASN A 642 26.99 1.99 -18.78
N LEU A 643 25.79 1.83 -18.22
CA LEU A 643 25.06 2.92 -17.57
C LEU A 643 25.84 3.51 -16.38
N LYS A 644 26.46 2.66 -15.56
CA LYS A 644 27.34 3.10 -14.46
C LYS A 644 28.54 3.89 -14.97
N LYS A 645 29.20 3.41 -16.03
CA LYS A 645 30.30 4.13 -16.69
C LYS A 645 29.84 5.50 -17.20
N GLY A 646 28.61 5.58 -17.70
CA GLY A 646 27.98 6.82 -18.10
C GLY A 646 27.48 7.71 -16.96
N ASN A 647 27.75 7.35 -15.70
CA ASN A 647 27.34 8.07 -14.50
C ASN A 647 25.83 8.18 -14.30
N ILE A 648 25.04 7.29 -14.90
CA ILE A 648 23.60 7.19 -14.68
C ILE A 648 23.35 6.74 -13.23
N LYS A 649 22.46 7.44 -12.52
CA LYS A 649 22.29 7.26 -11.07
C LYS A 649 21.07 6.45 -10.69
N GLY A 650 20.17 6.16 -11.64
CA GLY A 650 18.98 5.38 -11.35
C GLY A 650 18.10 5.11 -12.54
N LEU A 651 17.14 4.22 -12.30
CA LEU A 651 16.32 3.59 -13.32
C LEU A 651 14.89 3.46 -12.81
N MET A 652 13.94 3.85 -13.65
CA MET A 652 12.53 3.52 -13.46
C MET A 652 12.18 2.30 -14.31
N PHE A 653 11.65 1.26 -13.68
CA PHE A 653 11.12 0.08 -14.33
C PHE A 653 9.60 0.19 -14.42
N ASP A 654 9.09 0.30 -15.63
CA ASP A 654 7.67 0.35 -15.93
C ASP A 654 7.14 -1.00 -16.38
N TYR A 655 5.80 -1.14 -16.39
CA TYR A 655 5.10 -2.39 -16.65
C TYR A 655 5.63 -3.59 -15.84
N PRO A 656 5.90 -3.46 -14.53
CA PRO A 656 6.46 -4.53 -13.70
C PRO A 656 5.71 -5.86 -13.84
N ALA A 657 4.38 -5.82 -13.94
CA ALA A 657 3.56 -7.01 -14.12
C ALA A 657 3.90 -7.83 -15.38
N SER A 658 4.57 -7.26 -16.39
CA SER A 658 5.04 -7.99 -17.57
C SER A 658 6.27 -8.86 -17.29
N GLY A 659 7.05 -8.55 -16.26
CA GLY A 659 8.15 -9.40 -15.76
C GLY A 659 7.70 -10.47 -14.76
N TRP A 660 6.41 -10.52 -14.42
CA TRP A 660 5.84 -11.52 -13.51
C TRP A 660 5.53 -12.82 -14.26
N ALA A 661 6.51 -13.73 -14.34
CA ALA A 661 6.46 -15.03 -15.02
C ALA A 661 5.54 -16.06 -14.33
N LYS A 662 4.24 -15.73 -14.19
CA LYS A 662 3.27 -16.54 -13.44
C LYS A 662 2.99 -17.93 -14.01
N ASP A 663 3.24 -18.15 -15.30
CA ASP A 663 2.93 -19.42 -15.99
C ASP A 663 4.18 -20.29 -16.18
N GLY A 664 5.32 -19.93 -15.58
CA GLY A 664 6.57 -20.68 -15.69
C GLY A 664 7.45 -20.23 -16.86
N GLY A 665 8.24 -21.18 -17.37
CA GLY A 665 9.11 -20.97 -18.53
C GLY A 665 10.49 -20.39 -18.22
N MET A 666 10.84 -20.22 -16.95
CA MET A 666 12.19 -19.84 -16.52
C MET A 666 13.19 -20.98 -16.81
N GLU A 667 14.38 -20.63 -17.25
CA GLU A 667 15.54 -21.51 -17.45
C GLU A 667 15.97 -22.13 -16.12
N ASP A 668 15.97 -21.35 -15.03
CA ASP A 668 16.09 -21.91 -13.69
C ASP A 668 14.76 -22.51 -13.23
N GLN A 669 14.60 -23.82 -13.44
CA GLN A 669 13.45 -24.60 -12.96
C GLN A 669 13.28 -24.62 -11.42
N TYR A 670 14.29 -24.19 -10.65
CA TYR A 670 14.22 -24.06 -9.20
C TYR A 670 13.87 -22.64 -8.75
N SER A 671 13.81 -21.67 -9.66
CA SER A 671 13.35 -20.32 -9.35
C SER A 671 11.83 -20.30 -9.19
N THR A 672 11.37 -19.51 -8.23
CA THR A 672 9.97 -19.10 -8.17
C THR A 672 9.72 -17.90 -9.07
N THR A 673 8.46 -17.55 -9.32
CA THR A 673 8.14 -16.31 -10.04
C THR A 673 8.64 -15.08 -9.28
N ALA A 674 8.48 -15.06 -7.95
CA ALA A 674 8.96 -13.97 -7.09
C ALA A 674 10.50 -13.81 -7.13
N ALA A 675 11.25 -14.91 -7.09
CA ALA A 675 12.72 -14.86 -7.15
C ALA A 675 13.21 -14.35 -8.52
N ALA A 676 12.62 -14.84 -9.61
CA ALA A 676 12.89 -14.35 -10.96
C ALA A 676 12.55 -12.85 -11.09
N TYR A 677 11.41 -12.42 -10.56
CA TYR A 677 10.99 -11.02 -10.56
C TYR A 677 11.96 -10.12 -9.76
N ARG A 678 12.49 -10.62 -8.63
CA ARG A 678 13.49 -9.87 -7.85
C ARG A 678 14.80 -9.66 -8.63
N ASN A 679 15.18 -10.56 -9.53
CA ASN A 679 16.39 -10.39 -10.34
C ASN A 679 16.36 -9.11 -11.21
N ILE A 680 15.17 -8.67 -11.67
CA ILE A 680 15.00 -7.42 -12.41
C ILE A 680 15.67 -6.24 -11.67
N PHE A 681 15.37 -6.12 -10.38
CA PHE A 681 15.85 -5.00 -9.56
C PHE A 681 17.21 -5.27 -8.95
N LYS A 682 17.50 -6.54 -8.62
CA LYS A 682 18.78 -6.94 -8.03
C LYS A 682 19.95 -6.60 -8.95
N TYR A 683 19.89 -7.02 -10.21
CA TYR A 683 20.96 -6.77 -11.17
C TYR A 683 21.13 -5.28 -11.46
N ALA A 684 20.04 -4.52 -11.51
CA ALA A 684 20.08 -3.07 -11.67
C ALA A 684 20.74 -2.36 -10.46
N ASN A 685 20.37 -2.77 -9.24
CA ASN A 685 20.92 -2.23 -8.00
C ASN A 685 22.43 -2.53 -7.87
N GLU A 686 22.82 -3.79 -8.05
CA GLU A 686 24.22 -4.22 -7.97
C GLU A 686 25.06 -3.61 -9.09
N GLY A 687 24.52 -3.57 -10.31
CA GLY A 687 25.18 -3.07 -11.51
C GLY A 687 25.47 -1.56 -11.47
N LEU A 688 24.50 -0.74 -11.04
CA LEU A 688 24.71 0.70 -10.82
C LEU A 688 25.52 0.98 -9.54
N GLY A 689 25.39 0.13 -8.54
CA GLY A 689 26.13 0.18 -7.28
C GLY A 689 25.42 0.93 -6.15
N PRO A 690 26.08 1.04 -4.98
CA PRO A 690 25.49 1.65 -3.78
C PRO A 690 24.99 3.08 -4.03
N GLY A 691 23.80 3.39 -3.52
CA GLY A 691 23.16 4.69 -3.70
C GLY A 691 22.40 4.85 -5.02
N ALA A 692 22.23 3.77 -5.80
CA ALA A 692 21.38 3.79 -6.99
C ALA A 692 19.91 4.10 -6.64
N TYR A 693 19.27 4.87 -7.51
CA TYR A 693 17.86 5.24 -7.43
C TYR A 693 17.03 4.29 -8.30
N ILE A 694 16.91 3.04 -7.87
CA ILE A 694 16.05 2.05 -8.54
C ILE A 694 14.59 2.32 -8.16
N HIS A 695 13.73 2.47 -9.17
CA HIS A 695 12.32 2.79 -9.01
C HIS A 695 11.46 1.71 -9.65
N GLU A 696 10.60 1.10 -8.84
CA GLU A 696 9.54 0.22 -9.30
C GLU A 696 8.27 1.02 -9.56
N ARG A 697 7.68 0.91 -10.75
CA ARG A 697 6.27 1.27 -10.96
C ARG A 697 5.37 0.33 -10.13
N ASN A 698 4.07 0.55 -10.04
CA ASN A 698 3.18 -0.36 -9.30
C ASN A 698 2.92 -1.69 -10.03
N MET A 699 3.20 -2.82 -9.36
CA MET A 699 2.71 -4.15 -9.76
C MET A 699 1.25 -4.36 -9.31
N GLN A 700 0.28 -3.83 -10.08
CA GLN A 700 -1.15 -3.85 -9.72
C GLN A 700 -1.38 -3.19 -8.33
N ARG A 701 -2.04 -3.88 -7.38
CA ARG A 701 -2.17 -3.47 -5.95
C ARG A 701 -0.82 -3.42 -5.21
N GLY A 702 0.27 -3.75 -5.90
CA GLY A 702 1.63 -3.85 -5.39
C GLY A 702 1.85 -4.98 -4.43
N THR A 703 3.11 -5.12 -4.08
CA THR A 703 3.67 -6.20 -3.28
C THR A 703 4.94 -5.66 -2.65
N ASP A 704 5.40 -6.28 -1.57
CA ASP A 704 6.68 -5.93 -0.94
C ASP A 704 7.83 -6.80 -1.45
N VAL A 705 7.60 -7.62 -2.49
CA VAL A 705 8.60 -8.57 -3.00
C VAL A 705 9.90 -7.89 -3.44
N SER A 706 9.88 -6.60 -3.80
CA SER A 706 11.02 -5.82 -4.29
C SER A 706 11.75 -5.02 -3.21
N ILE A 707 11.22 -4.95 -1.98
CA ILE A 707 11.84 -4.15 -0.92
C ILE A 707 13.26 -4.65 -0.61
N GLY A 708 14.13 -3.71 -0.25
CA GLY A 708 15.58 -3.96 -0.12
C GLY A 708 16.35 -3.90 -1.44
N LEU A 709 15.67 -3.93 -2.60
CA LEU A 709 16.29 -3.77 -3.92
C LEU A 709 15.95 -2.41 -4.56
N VAL A 710 14.76 -1.88 -4.27
CA VAL A 710 14.26 -0.62 -4.86
C VAL A 710 14.34 0.53 -3.87
N ALA A 711 14.69 1.71 -4.37
CA ALA A 711 14.74 2.94 -3.60
C ALA A 711 13.39 3.69 -3.59
N SER A 712 12.56 3.47 -4.60
CA SER A 712 11.29 4.16 -4.80
C SER A 712 10.23 3.19 -5.32
N MET A 713 8.97 3.40 -4.93
CA MET A 713 7.84 2.61 -5.41
C MET A 713 6.64 3.52 -5.71
N ARG A 714 6.12 3.41 -6.93
CA ARG A 714 4.96 4.20 -7.38
C ARG A 714 3.68 3.73 -6.69
N THR A 715 2.88 4.67 -6.19
CA THR A 715 1.61 4.41 -5.52
C THR A 715 0.40 4.76 -6.37
N GLU A 716 0.62 5.22 -7.60
CA GLU A 716 -0.42 5.70 -8.51
C GLU A 716 -0.35 5.04 -9.88
N ASN A 717 -1.41 5.18 -10.68
CA ASN A 717 -1.27 5.12 -12.13
C ASN A 717 -0.79 6.48 -12.66
N ASP A 718 -0.68 6.62 -13.98
CA ASP A 718 -0.28 7.87 -14.60
C ASP A 718 -1.20 9.03 -14.17
N THR A 719 -0.65 9.97 -13.40
CA THR A 719 -1.38 11.14 -12.92
C THR A 719 -0.45 12.31 -12.69
N ASP A 720 -0.91 13.52 -13.01
CA ASP A 720 -0.22 14.77 -12.67
C ASP A 720 -0.90 15.57 -11.54
N GLU A 721 -1.87 14.94 -10.86
CA GLU A 721 -2.68 15.54 -9.80
C GLU A 721 -2.24 15.04 -8.42
N MET A 722 -2.58 15.82 -7.38
CA MET A 722 -2.52 15.41 -5.98
C MET A 722 -3.89 15.66 -5.34
N ASP A 723 -4.64 14.57 -5.15
CA ASP A 723 -5.96 14.58 -4.52
C ASP A 723 -5.91 14.03 -3.09
N SER A 724 -7.02 14.16 -2.37
CA SER A 724 -7.14 13.71 -0.98
C SER A 724 -6.93 12.20 -0.81
N VAL A 725 -7.18 11.43 -1.87
CA VAL A 725 -7.09 9.97 -1.88
C VAL A 725 -5.64 9.54 -1.98
N THR A 726 -4.88 10.18 -2.88
CA THR A 726 -3.42 10.05 -2.96
C THR A 726 -2.76 10.40 -1.64
N VAL A 727 -3.17 11.52 -1.03
CA VAL A 727 -2.70 11.97 0.28
C VAL A 727 -3.00 10.91 1.35
N THR A 728 -4.24 10.46 1.46
CA THR A 728 -4.69 9.48 2.46
C THR A 728 -3.99 8.13 2.30
N ARG A 729 -3.88 7.65 1.05
CA ARG A 729 -3.27 6.36 0.71
C ARG A 729 -1.79 6.30 1.08
N CYS A 730 -1.04 7.37 0.83
CA CYS A 730 0.37 7.43 1.23
C CYS A 730 0.49 7.70 2.74
N GLY A 731 -0.34 8.61 3.26
CA GLY A 731 -0.38 9.00 4.66
C GLY A 731 -0.62 7.84 5.63
N LEU A 732 -1.51 6.90 5.28
CA LEU A 732 -1.80 5.70 6.09
C LEU A 732 -0.74 4.59 5.98
N ARG A 733 0.33 4.82 5.21
CA ARG A 733 1.49 3.92 5.09
C ARG A 733 2.81 4.60 5.48
N TRP A 734 2.73 5.61 6.36
CA TRP A 734 3.88 6.40 6.84
C TRP A 734 5.03 5.53 7.37
N TYR A 735 4.73 4.40 8.00
CA TYR A 735 5.71 3.45 8.55
C TYR A 735 6.55 2.71 7.50
N LYS A 736 6.13 2.76 6.22
CA LYS A 736 6.90 2.24 5.08
C LYS A 736 7.65 3.35 4.35
N ASN A 737 7.02 4.51 4.19
CA ASN A 737 7.61 5.64 3.49
C ASN A 737 8.88 6.12 4.20
N ARG A 738 9.99 6.23 3.46
CA ARG A 738 11.34 6.53 3.97
C ARG A 738 11.93 5.47 4.90
N VAL A 739 11.29 4.31 5.04
CA VAL A 739 11.79 3.22 5.90
C VAL A 739 12.08 1.98 5.05
N LEU A 740 11.10 1.55 4.27
CA LEU A 740 11.21 0.40 3.36
C LEU A 740 11.49 0.87 1.94
N THR A 741 10.80 1.93 1.51
CA THR A 741 10.91 2.56 0.19
C THR A 741 10.54 4.04 0.28
N ASN A 742 10.94 4.85 -0.70
CA ASN A 742 10.35 6.18 -0.90
C ASN A 742 9.06 6.03 -1.71
N MET A 743 7.93 6.50 -1.17
CA MET A 743 6.67 6.48 -1.92
C MET A 743 6.70 7.54 -3.02
N ASP A 744 6.27 7.15 -4.22
CA ASP A 744 6.21 8.00 -5.40
C ASP A 744 4.75 8.16 -5.84
N THR A 745 4.22 9.37 -5.71
CA THR A 745 2.85 9.71 -6.08
C THR A 745 2.68 10.00 -7.57
N ASP A 746 3.70 9.73 -8.38
CA ASP A 746 3.85 10.18 -9.76
C ASP A 746 4.04 11.71 -9.88
N SER A 747 4.26 12.18 -11.11
CA SER A 747 4.55 13.56 -11.49
C SER A 747 3.45 14.52 -11.04
N LYS A 748 3.78 15.81 -10.87
CA LYS A 748 2.81 16.84 -10.46
C LYS A 748 2.90 18.05 -11.37
N ASN A 749 1.77 18.44 -11.96
CA ASN A 749 1.65 19.67 -12.74
C ASN A 749 1.30 20.83 -11.79
N ILE A 750 2.32 21.52 -11.33
CA ILE A 750 2.19 22.63 -10.39
C ILE A 750 1.79 23.92 -11.12
N VAL A 751 2.27 24.11 -12.35
CA VAL A 751 1.98 25.30 -13.18
C VAL A 751 0.49 25.41 -13.49
N ARG A 752 -0.22 24.29 -13.65
CA ARG A 752 -1.70 24.26 -13.79
C ARG A 752 -2.42 25.06 -12.70
N TYR A 753 -1.85 25.13 -11.51
CA TYR A 753 -2.45 25.78 -10.34
C TYR A 753 -1.77 27.10 -9.99
N GLN A 754 -0.97 27.71 -10.88
CA GLN A 754 -0.19 28.92 -10.58
C GLN A 754 -1.02 30.10 -10.06
N ASP A 755 -2.28 30.22 -10.50
CA ASP A 755 -3.21 31.27 -10.06
C ASP A 755 -3.89 30.93 -8.72
N ASN A 756 -3.73 29.70 -8.23
CA ASN A 756 -4.20 29.25 -6.93
C ASN A 756 -3.00 28.82 -6.06
N ARG A 757 -2.38 29.81 -5.43
CA ARG A 757 -1.18 29.60 -4.60
C ARG A 757 -1.42 28.65 -3.43
N ASP A 758 -2.61 28.62 -2.85
CA ASP A 758 -2.95 27.66 -1.79
C ASP A 758 -2.85 26.23 -2.32
N LYS A 759 -3.41 25.94 -3.50
CA LYS A 759 -3.31 24.62 -4.10
C LYS A 759 -1.86 24.23 -4.42
N VAL A 760 -1.05 25.15 -4.96
CA VAL A 760 0.40 24.94 -5.19
C VAL A 760 1.10 24.54 -3.90
N ARG A 761 0.93 25.33 -2.84
CA ARG A 761 1.55 25.07 -1.53
C ARG A 761 1.03 23.80 -0.89
N SER A 762 -0.23 23.45 -1.08
CA SER A 762 -0.80 22.18 -0.62
C SER A 762 -0.19 20.97 -1.31
N ILE A 763 -0.01 21.02 -2.64
CA ILE A 763 0.67 19.95 -3.40
C ILE A 763 2.09 19.78 -2.87
N LEU A 764 2.84 20.88 -2.74
CA LEU A 764 4.22 20.86 -2.26
C LEU A 764 4.34 20.35 -0.81
N THR A 765 3.44 20.79 0.07
CA THR A 765 3.41 20.38 1.48
C THR A 765 3.03 18.92 1.61
N MET A 766 1.95 18.48 0.96
CA MET A 766 1.49 17.10 1.11
C MET A 766 2.40 16.10 0.41
N ALA A 767 3.03 16.46 -0.72
CA ALA A 767 4.11 15.64 -1.29
C ALA A 767 5.24 15.44 -0.26
N TYR A 768 5.68 16.51 0.42
CA TYR A 768 6.70 16.38 1.45
C TYR A 768 6.23 15.50 2.63
N VAL A 769 4.99 15.69 3.09
CA VAL A 769 4.47 15.02 4.31
C VAL A 769 4.25 13.52 4.08
N VAL A 770 3.61 13.13 2.97
CA VAL A 770 3.13 11.76 2.79
C VAL A 770 3.93 10.92 1.78
N SER A 771 4.74 11.52 0.91
CA SER A 771 5.57 10.79 -0.06
C SER A 771 7.05 10.81 0.34
N GLY A 772 7.90 10.09 -0.39
CA GLY A 772 9.35 10.13 -0.20
C GLY A 772 10.08 10.98 -1.26
N ARG A 773 9.35 11.49 -2.26
CA ARG A 773 9.92 12.27 -3.37
C ARG A 773 8.87 13.12 -4.09
N LEU A 774 9.32 14.16 -4.80
CA LEU A 774 8.50 14.91 -5.76
C LEU A 774 9.00 14.69 -7.18
N LEU A 775 8.10 14.20 -8.03
CA LEU A 775 8.26 14.25 -9.48
C LEU A 775 7.52 15.48 -10.02
N LEU A 776 8.16 16.23 -10.92
CA LEU A 776 7.59 17.40 -11.57
C LEU A 776 7.20 17.05 -13.00
N ALA A 777 5.98 17.44 -13.36
CA ALA A 777 5.48 17.35 -14.73
C ALA A 777 5.81 18.60 -15.55
N ASN A 778 6.40 19.64 -14.96
CA ASN A 778 6.71 20.90 -15.64
C ASN A 778 8.22 21.08 -15.78
N SER A 779 8.63 21.85 -16.79
CA SER A 779 10.02 22.32 -16.92
C SER A 779 10.29 23.45 -15.93
N PHE A 780 11.52 23.55 -15.43
CA PHE A 780 11.97 24.70 -14.65
C PHE A 780 11.89 26.03 -15.41
N SER A 781 11.85 26.01 -16.76
CA SER A 781 11.66 27.23 -17.55
C SER A 781 10.28 27.85 -17.40
N GLU A 782 9.30 27.09 -16.90
CA GLU A 782 7.91 27.54 -16.76
C GLU A 782 7.58 28.10 -15.37
N PHE A 783 8.46 27.87 -14.39
CA PHE A 783 8.21 28.34 -13.03
C PHE A 783 8.39 29.85 -12.94
N SER A 784 7.32 30.54 -12.55
CA SER A 784 7.43 31.92 -12.11
C SER A 784 8.35 32.02 -10.88
N PRO A 785 8.98 33.19 -10.63
CA PRO A 785 9.81 33.38 -9.43
C PRO A 785 9.08 33.01 -8.13
N THR A 786 7.76 33.22 -8.07
CA THR A 786 6.92 32.87 -6.93
C THR A 786 6.79 31.35 -6.74
N ILE A 787 6.53 30.60 -7.82
CA ILE A 787 6.45 29.14 -7.76
C ILE A 787 7.81 28.56 -7.40
N LEU A 788 8.87 29.03 -8.06
CA LEU A 788 10.23 28.58 -7.79
C LEU A 788 10.58 28.81 -6.31
N ARG A 789 10.25 29.99 -5.76
CA ARG A 789 10.41 30.28 -4.33
C ARG A 789 9.66 29.26 -3.48
N ASP A 790 8.38 29.00 -3.76
CA ASP A 790 7.59 28.05 -2.97
C ASP A 790 8.17 26.62 -3.06
N ILE A 791 8.69 26.18 -4.21
CA ILE A 791 9.42 24.91 -4.36
C ILE A 791 10.68 24.90 -3.48
N THR A 792 11.47 25.98 -3.46
CA THR A 792 12.70 26.04 -2.66
C THR A 792 12.44 25.93 -1.15
N ARG A 793 11.23 26.26 -0.69
CA ARG A 793 10.84 26.13 0.73
C ARG A 793 10.52 24.70 1.15
N THR A 794 10.31 23.79 0.23
CA THR A 794 10.10 22.37 0.55
C THR A 794 11.34 21.51 0.33
N PHE A 795 12.45 22.10 -0.15
CA PHE A 795 13.70 21.40 -0.40
C PHE A 795 14.90 21.96 0.39
N PRO A 796 15.83 21.10 0.83
CA PRO A 796 15.89 19.65 0.56
C PRO A 796 14.82 18.84 1.33
N TYR A 797 14.39 17.70 0.77
CA TYR A 797 13.60 16.74 1.57
C TYR A 797 14.51 16.14 2.64
N HIS A 798 13.97 15.86 3.84
CA HIS A 798 14.76 15.22 4.90
C HIS A 798 15.11 13.77 4.54
N THR A 799 16.25 13.31 5.05
CA THR A 799 16.77 11.95 4.80
C THR A 799 16.65 11.03 6.00
N GLN A 800 15.99 11.47 7.08
CA GLN A 800 15.68 10.62 8.22
C GLN A 800 14.72 9.50 7.83
N HIS A 801 14.90 8.31 8.41
CA HIS A 801 14.02 7.16 8.19
C HIS A 801 12.73 7.30 9.01
N LYS A 802 11.96 8.34 8.74
CA LYS A 802 10.74 8.71 9.46
C LYS A 802 9.79 9.48 8.54
N SER A 803 8.49 9.31 8.75
CA SER A 803 7.44 10.11 8.10
C SER A 803 6.43 10.60 9.13
N ALA A 804 5.60 11.58 8.77
CA ALA A 804 4.58 12.12 9.68
C ALA A 804 3.46 11.09 9.93
N ARG A 805 3.02 10.97 11.19
CA ARG A 805 1.90 10.13 11.60
C ARG A 805 0.56 10.78 11.22
N PRO A 806 -0.40 10.06 10.63
CA PRO A 806 -1.76 10.58 10.43
C PRO A 806 -2.55 10.50 11.74
N VAL A 807 -2.30 11.41 12.68
CA VAL A 807 -2.77 11.31 14.08
C VAL A 807 -4.28 11.36 14.27
N ASP A 808 -5.06 11.76 13.26
CA ASP A 808 -6.53 11.71 13.32
C ASP A 808 -7.13 10.53 12.53
N ALA A 809 -6.31 9.62 12.00
CA ALA A 809 -6.75 8.52 11.13
C ALA A 809 -7.85 7.63 11.73
N PHE A 810 -7.82 7.39 13.04
CA PHE A 810 -8.77 6.49 13.72
C PHE A 810 -10.03 7.18 14.22
N VAL A 811 -10.11 8.51 14.12
CA VAL A 811 -11.26 9.32 14.57
C VAL A 811 -11.91 10.15 13.45
N SER A 812 -11.24 10.26 12.30
CA SER A 812 -11.73 10.95 11.10
C SER A 812 -12.05 9.96 9.96
N PRO A 813 -12.99 10.29 9.05
CA PRO A 813 -13.21 9.50 7.82
C PRO A 813 -12.00 9.47 6.88
N SER A 814 -11.20 10.54 6.86
CA SER A 814 -9.92 10.64 6.16
C SER A 814 -8.98 11.52 6.99
N PRO A 815 -7.67 11.21 7.07
CA PRO A 815 -6.77 11.97 7.91
C PRO A 815 -6.56 13.38 7.37
N MET A 816 -6.75 14.37 8.24
CA MET A 816 -6.54 15.80 7.96
C MET A 816 -5.42 16.39 8.81
N VAL A 817 -4.89 15.63 9.79
CA VAL A 817 -3.81 16.08 10.66
C VAL A 817 -2.66 15.08 10.61
N TYR A 818 -1.47 15.58 10.27
CA TYR A 818 -0.25 14.78 10.23
C TYR A 818 0.78 15.37 11.18
N ASP A 819 1.39 14.53 12.02
CA ASP A 819 2.36 14.96 13.02
C ASP A 819 3.75 14.36 12.75
N PHE A 820 4.73 15.22 12.56
CA PHE A 820 6.14 14.86 12.56
C PHE A 820 6.77 15.36 13.87
N GLU A 821 6.89 14.48 14.85
CA GLU A 821 7.67 14.74 16.07
C GLU A 821 9.15 14.93 15.69
N VAL A 822 9.70 16.13 15.85
CA VAL A 822 11.14 16.36 15.71
C VAL A 822 11.84 15.85 16.96
N ASP A 823 11.33 16.27 18.12
CA ASP A 823 11.63 15.74 19.44
C ASP A 823 10.42 15.97 20.37
N LYS A 824 10.50 15.53 21.63
CA LYS A 824 9.40 15.63 22.61
C LYS A 824 8.91 17.07 22.89
N THR A 825 9.72 18.07 22.56
CA THR A 825 9.44 19.50 22.80
C THR A 825 9.10 20.24 21.50
N TRP A 826 9.16 19.57 20.36
CA TRP A 826 9.00 20.19 19.04
C TRP A 826 8.38 19.24 18.02
N HIS A 827 7.20 19.61 17.55
CA HIS A 827 6.44 18.90 16.53
C HIS A 827 6.23 19.79 15.30
N GLN A 828 6.21 19.18 14.12
CA GLN A 828 5.74 19.79 12.87
C GLN A 828 4.39 19.17 12.51
N VAL A 829 3.33 19.95 12.71
CA VAL A 829 1.94 19.50 12.58
C VAL A 829 1.37 20.08 11.29
N THR A 830 0.94 19.21 10.37
CA THR A 830 0.29 19.61 9.13
C THR A 830 -1.22 19.50 9.27
N PHE A 831 -1.94 20.58 9.00
CA PHE A 831 -3.39 20.54 8.77
C PHE A 831 -3.66 20.58 7.26
N TYR A 832 -4.52 19.69 6.78
CA TYR A 832 -4.86 19.56 5.37
C TYR A 832 -6.36 19.58 5.16
N ASN A 833 -6.85 20.53 4.35
CA ASN A 833 -8.24 20.58 3.92
C ASN A 833 -8.41 19.87 2.57
N PRO A 834 -9.03 18.67 2.53
CA PRO A 834 -9.25 17.96 1.28
C PRO A 834 -10.39 18.55 0.42
N ASP A 835 -11.21 19.47 0.95
CA ASP A 835 -12.32 20.09 0.23
C ASP A 835 -11.82 21.31 -0.56
N GLU A 836 -11.86 21.21 -1.89
CA GLU A 836 -11.41 22.28 -2.80
C GLU A 836 -12.43 23.41 -2.99
N LYS A 837 -13.65 23.27 -2.45
CA LYS A 837 -14.73 24.25 -2.62
C LYS A 837 -15.09 24.97 -1.32
N LYS A 838 -14.86 24.34 -0.17
CA LYS A 838 -15.28 24.89 1.13
C LYS A 838 -14.12 24.95 2.12
N GLY A 839 -14.04 26.07 2.83
CA GLY A 839 -13.16 26.17 3.99
C GLY A 839 -13.64 25.29 5.15
N ARG A 840 -12.72 24.85 6.00
CA ARG A 840 -13.00 23.91 7.08
C ARG A 840 -12.28 24.32 8.37
N LEU A 841 -12.93 24.13 9.51
CA LEU A 841 -12.28 24.19 10.81
C LEU A 841 -11.66 22.82 11.08
N ILE A 842 -10.33 22.78 11.23
CA ILE A 842 -9.56 21.57 11.51
C ILE A 842 -8.85 21.78 12.84
N GLY A 843 -8.77 20.72 13.65
CA GLY A 843 -8.07 20.81 14.91
C GLY A 843 -7.67 19.47 15.49
N ILE A 844 -6.83 19.53 16.51
CA ILE A 844 -6.26 18.37 17.19
C ILE A 844 -6.08 18.69 18.68
N ASN A 845 -6.29 17.71 19.55
CA ASN A 845 -6.01 17.88 20.97
C ASN A 845 -4.50 17.89 21.19
N MET A 846 -4.00 18.80 22.02
CA MET A 846 -2.56 18.91 22.26
C MET A 846 -2.05 17.69 23.04
N SER A 847 -2.72 17.31 24.13
CA SER A 847 -2.43 16.12 24.92
C SER A 847 -3.44 14.99 24.70
N GLY A 848 -3.06 13.77 25.05
CA GLY A 848 -3.86 12.55 24.87
C GLY A 848 -3.13 11.51 24.02
N GLN A 849 -3.78 10.37 23.75
CA GLN A 849 -3.19 9.33 22.91
C GLN A 849 -3.39 9.67 21.42
N PRO A 850 -2.36 9.51 20.55
CA PRO A 850 -2.52 9.76 19.12
C PRO A 850 -3.65 8.96 18.46
N VAL A 851 -3.87 7.70 18.86
CA VAL A 851 -4.99 6.89 18.35
C VAL A 851 -6.37 7.51 18.59
N ASP A 852 -6.50 8.40 19.58
CA ASP A 852 -7.74 9.08 19.92
C ASP A 852 -7.81 10.51 19.34
N GLY A 853 -6.91 10.89 18.42
CA GLY A 853 -6.91 12.21 17.78
C GLY A 853 -6.20 13.30 18.60
N ALA A 854 -4.98 13.02 19.06
CA ALA A 854 -4.15 13.96 19.83
C ALA A 854 -2.68 13.96 19.40
N LEU A 855 -1.90 14.97 19.82
CA LEU A 855 -0.46 15.06 19.52
C LEU A 855 0.45 14.35 20.54
N GLY A 856 -0.09 13.90 21.70
CA GLY A 856 0.72 13.26 22.73
C GLY A 856 1.60 14.20 23.56
N LEU A 857 1.36 15.51 23.48
CA LEU A 857 2.12 16.53 24.22
C LEU A 857 1.78 16.53 25.71
N ASP A 858 2.68 17.08 26.54
CA ASP A 858 2.45 17.23 27.99
C ASP A 858 1.32 18.24 28.24
N LYS A 859 0.29 17.79 28.97
CA LYS A 859 -0.88 18.59 29.34
C LYS A 859 -0.56 19.79 30.23
N ASN A 860 0.53 19.73 31.01
CA ASN A 860 0.91 20.78 31.97
C ASN A 860 1.79 21.87 31.36
N LYS A 861 2.12 21.76 30.07
CA LYS A 861 2.98 22.69 29.35
C LYS A 861 2.17 23.57 28.41
N SER A 862 2.82 24.61 27.90
CA SER A 862 2.29 25.51 26.89
C SER A 862 3.17 25.44 25.66
N TYR A 863 2.60 25.70 24.49
CA TYR A 863 3.29 25.53 23.22
C TYR A 863 3.07 26.75 22.32
N TYR A 864 4.16 27.30 21.79
CA TYR A 864 4.13 28.24 20.68
C TYR A 864 3.72 27.53 19.40
N VAL A 865 2.82 28.15 18.65
CA VAL A 865 2.39 27.66 17.34
C VAL A 865 2.65 28.69 16.27
N TYR A 866 3.37 28.31 15.21
CA TYR A 866 3.67 29.18 14.07
C TYR A 866 3.33 28.52 12.74
N ASP A 867 2.60 29.22 11.87
CA ASP A 867 2.25 28.79 10.52
C ASP A 867 3.24 29.32 9.50
N PHE A 868 3.95 28.39 8.84
CA PHE A 868 4.99 28.71 7.89
C PHE A 868 4.49 29.48 6.66
N TRP A 869 3.41 29.02 6.01
CA TRP A 869 3.02 29.54 4.70
C TRP A 869 2.36 30.90 4.76
N ASN A 870 1.64 31.15 5.86
CA ASN A 870 0.95 32.40 6.11
C ASN A 870 1.82 33.40 6.90
N ASP A 871 3.07 33.04 7.24
CA ASP A 871 3.97 33.84 8.09
C ASP A 871 3.25 34.37 9.35
N ASN A 872 2.53 33.47 10.03
CA ASN A 872 1.57 33.85 11.06
C ASN A 872 1.84 33.15 12.38
N TYR A 873 1.98 33.94 13.45
CA TYR A 873 2.01 33.43 14.80
C TYR A 873 0.59 33.10 15.29
N CYS A 874 0.35 31.83 15.60
CA CYS A 874 -0.96 31.32 16.03
C CYS A 874 -1.19 31.45 17.55
N GLY A 875 -0.22 31.97 18.29
CA GLY A 875 -0.30 32.16 19.74
C GLY A 875 0.30 31.01 20.55
N ILE A 876 0.03 31.05 21.86
CA ILE A 876 0.41 30.02 22.83
C ILE A 876 -0.82 29.17 23.14
N ILE A 877 -0.69 27.85 22.98
CA ILE A 877 -1.76 26.88 23.25
C ILE A 877 -1.35 26.03 24.44
N LYS A 878 -2.24 25.87 25.43
CA LYS A 878 -1.95 24.99 26.57
C LYS A 878 -2.07 23.51 26.17
N GLY A 879 -1.32 22.64 26.82
CA GLY A 879 -1.38 21.20 26.60
C GLY A 879 -2.75 20.58 26.88
N THR A 880 -3.57 21.21 27.74
CA THR A 880 -4.97 20.82 27.98
C THR A 880 -5.96 21.32 26.91
N GLU A 881 -5.52 22.21 26.03
CA GLU A 881 -6.37 22.83 25.02
C GLU A 881 -6.29 22.08 23.68
N ARG A 882 -7.08 22.56 22.73
CA ARG A 882 -7.16 22.04 21.36
C ARG A 882 -6.59 23.10 20.41
N LEU A 883 -5.65 22.69 19.56
CA LEU A 883 -5.16 23.53 18.48
C LEU A 883 -6.17 23.47 17.32
N GLU A 884 -6.75 24.61 16.97
CA GLU A 884 -7.73 24.71 15.88
C GLU A 884 -7.36 25.84 14.92
N GLN A 885 -7.54 25.60 13.62
CA GLN A 885 -7.32 26.59 12.57
C GLN A 885 -8.42 26.48 11.51
N ARG A 886 -8.88 27.62 11.00
CA ARG A 886 -9.77 27.67 9.84
C ARG A 886 -8.94 27.69 8.57
N LEU A 887 -9.04 26.63 7.77
CA LEU A 887 -8.35 26.49 6.50
C LEU A 887 -9.25 26.90 5.34
N ARG A 888 -8.64 27.52 4.32
CA ARG A 888 -9.25 27.86 3.03
C ARG A 888 -9.50 26.59 2.20
N PRO A 889 -10.35 26.64 1.15
CA PRO A 889 -10.57 25.49 0.28
C PRO A 889 -9.25 24.97 -0.30
N GLY A 890 -8.99 23.67 -0.12
CA GLY A 890 -7.77 23.01 -0.62
C GLY A 890 -6.46 23.43 0.04
N GLU A 891 -6.47 24.21 1.13
CA GLU A 891 -5.26 24.68 1.85
C GLU A 891 -4.60 23.55 2.66
N ALA A 892 -3.27 23.59 2.75
CA ALA A 892 -2.48 22.87 3.73
C ALA A 892 -1.60 23.85 4.51
N ARG A 893 -1.51 23.67 5.82
CA ARG A 893 -0.67 24.47 6.73
C ARG A 893 0.36 23.60 7.38
N MET A 894 1.59 24.09 7.46
CA MET A 894 2.67 23.46 8.23
C MET A 894 2.91 24.30 9.49
N LEU A 895 2.56 23.74 10.64
CA LEU A 895 2.57 24.39 11.94
C LEU A 895 3.76 23.88 12.77
N SER A 896 4.64 24.78 13.20
CA SER A 896 5.69 24.46 14.18
C SER A 896 5.06 24.60 15.56
N VAL A 897 4.99 23.50 16.31
CA VAL A 897 4.48 23.44 17.67
C VAL A 897 5.66 23.19 18.60
N ARG A 898 6.04 24.18 19.40
CA ARG A 898 7.23 24.13 20.26
C ARG A 898 6.89 24.46 21.70
N GLU A 899 7.40 23.67 22.65
CA GLU A 899 7.24 23.93 24.08
C GLU A 899 7.75 25.34 24.44
N GLN A 900 6.98 26.03 25.27
CA GLN A 900 7.30 27.32 25.87
C GLN A 900 8.30 27.13 27.03
N PHE A 901 9.32 27.99 27.08
CA PHE A 901 10.35 28.00 28.14
C PHE A 901 10.35 29.33 28.88
N ASP A 902 11.23 29.51 29.86
CA ASP A 902 11.40 30.75 30.61
C ASP A 902 12.53 31.64 30.05
N HIS A 903 12.99 31.34 28.83
CA HIS A 903 14.08 32.05 28.17
C HIS A 903 13.88 32.12 26.65
N PRO A 904 14.55 33.06 25.95
CA PRO A 904 14.43 33.21 24.51
C PRO A 904 14.72 31.91 23.73
N ARG A 905 13.89 31.59 22.74
CA ARG A 905 14.03 30.40 21.89
C ARG A 905 13.53 30.63 20.48
N ILE A 906 14.16 29.98 19.50
CA ILE A 906 13.67 29.92 18.13
C ILE A 906 12.33 29.17 18.09
N ILE A 907 11.34 29.77 17.44
CA ILE A 907 10.04 29.13 17.19
C ILE A 907 9.78 28.83 15.71
N SER A 908 10.39 29.59 14.79
CA SER A 908 10.27 29.38 13.35
C SER A 908 11.42 29.99 12.56
N THR A 909 11.54 29.58 11.30
CA THR A 909 12.47 30.12 10.29
C THR A 909 11.75 30.19 8.95
N ASN A 910 12.10 31.14 8.08
CA ASN A 910 11.46 31.29 6.76
C ASN A 910 12.07 30.44 5.62
N ARG A 911 13.16 29.68 5.88
CA ARG A 911 13.93 28.97 4.85
C ARG A 911 13.28 27.68 4.35
N HIS A 912 12.70 26.91 5.26
CA HIS A 912 12.18 25.58 4.95
C HIS A 912 10.88 25.34 5.72
N ILE A 913 9.91 24.61 5.14
CA ILE A 913 8.61 24.33 5.77
C ILE A 913 8.73 23.67 7.14
N MET A 914 9.86 22.99 7.41
CA MET A 914 10.16 22.38 8.71
C MET A 914 10.74 23.35 9.75
N GLN A 915 10.74 24.66 9.47
CA GLN A 915 10.90 25.72 10.46
C GLN A 915 12.09 25.53 11.42
N GLY A 916 13.28 25.32 10.84
CA GLY A 916 14.54 25.17 11.53
C GLY A 916 15.12 23.75 11.49
N TYR A 917 14.33 22.72 11.13
CA TYR A 917 14.79 21.32 11.28
C TYR A 917 15.97 20.98 10.36
N LEU A 918 15.99 21.56 9.16
CA LEU A 918 17.03 21.28 8.16
C LEU A 918 18.09 22.37 8.07
N ASP A 919 17.76 23.56 8.56
CA ASP A 919 18.51 24.78 8.34
C ASP A 919 19.13 25.37 9.62
N VAL A 920 18.66 25.04 10.83
CA VAL A 920 19.36 25.38 12.09
C VAL A 920 20.17 24.15 12.53
N THR A 921 21.49 24.27 12.55
CA THR A 921 22.39 23.15 12.90
C THR A 921 22.69 23.07 14.39
N SER A 922 22.63 24.20 15.10
CA SER A 922 22.75 24.23 16.57
C SER A 922 22.07 25.48 17.15
N THR A 923 21.66 25.38 18.41
CA THR A 923 21.19 26.53 19.21
C THR A 923 21.44 26.31 20.70
N SER A 924 21.75 27.38 21.42
CA SER A 924 22.00 27.36 22.87
C SER A 924 21.66 28.71 23.51
N TRP A 925 21.07 28.68 24.70
CA TRP A 925 20.87 29.85 25.54
C TRP A 925 21.94 29.94 26.63
N ASP A 926 22.57 31.11 26.77
CA ASP A 926 23.48 31.44 27.85
C ASP A 926 22.75 32.33 28.88
N PRO A 927 22.44 31.84 30.08
CA PRO A 927 21.71 32.61 31.09
C PRO A 927 22.57 33.70 31.76
N GLU A 928 23.90 33.54 31.81
CA GLU A 928 24.79 34.52 32.44
C GLU A 928 24.91 35.77 31.57
N THR A 929 25.12 35.56 30.26
CA THR A 929 25.25 36.66 29.29
C THR A 929 23.93 37.03 28.62
N LYS A 930 22.82 36.36 28.98
CA LYS A 930 21.49 36.48 28.35
C LYS A 930 21.56 36.45 26.82
N THR A 931 22.30 35.48 26.28
CA THR A 931 22.60 35.42 24.84
C THR A 931 22.08 34.12 24.23
N LEU A 932 21.21 34.24 23.22
CA LEU A 932 20.83 33.13 22.37
C LEU A 932 21.85 33.02 21.23
N ARG A 933 22.48 31.85 21.08
CA ARG A 933 23.44 31.57 20.01
C ARG A 933 22.91 30.44 19.13
N GLY A 934 23.37 30.41 17.89
CA GLY A 934 23.11 29.28 17.00
C GLY A 934 23.95 29.31 15.74
N SER A 935 23.80 28.25 14.95
CA SER A 935 24.37 28.14 13.61
C SER A 935 23.27 27.75 12.63
N SER A 936 23.25 28.38 11.46
CA SER A 936 22.24 28.15 10.42
C SER A 936 22.83 28.06 9.03
N LYS A 937 22.31 27.14 8.21
CA LYS A 937 22.59 27.05 6.76
C LYS A 937 21.75 28.08 6.03
N ILE A 938 22.39 29.16 5.58
CA ILE A 938 21.75 30.29 4.90
C ILE A 938 22.08 30.30 3.41
N ILE A 939 21.16 30.82 2.60
CA ILE A 939 21.28 30.87 1.14
C ILE A 939 21.64 32.28 0.71
N GLY A 940 22.63 32.38 -0.19
CA GLY A 940 23.07 33.66 -0.73
C GLY A 940 21.93 34.37 -1.47
N ASN A 941 21.77 35.67 -1.20
CA ASN A 941 20.76 36.54 -1.80
C ASN A 941 19.30 36.15 -1.46
N ASP A 942 19.09 35.35 -0.41
CA ASP A 942 17.77 35.01 0.13
C ASP A 942 17.74 35.34 1.63
N PRO A 943 17.07 36.43 2.05
CA PRO A 943 17.04 36.84 3.46
C PRO A 943 16.54 35.74 4.38
N TYR A 944 17.39 35.34 5.32
CA TYR A 944 17.08 34.31 6.30
C TYR A 944 16.51 34.95 7.56
N VAL A 945 15.29 34.58 7.92
CA VAL A 945 14.58 35.14 9.08
C VAL A 945 14.40 34.05 10.12
N ILE A 946 14.90 34.32 11.33
CA ILE A 946 14.67 33.51 12.52
C ILE A 946 13.67 34.24 13.40
N THR A 947 12.54 33.60 13.69
CA THR A 947 11.53 34.11 14.63
C THR A 947 11.78 33.51 16.01
N ILE A 948 11.93 34.38 17.00
CA ILE A 948 12.33 34.06 18.38
C ILE A 948 11.19 34.50 19.32
N ALA A 949 10.73 33.59 20.16
CA ALA A 949 9.94 33.94 21.33
C ALA A 949 10.89 34.53 22.37
N ALA A 950 10.63 35.77 22.82
CA ALA A 950 11.55 36.50 23.68
C ALA A 950 11.31 36.28 25.19
N GLU A 951 10.19 35.67 25.59
CA GLU A 951 9.85 35.35 26.98
C GLU A 951 10.03 36.53 27.96
N GLY A 952 9.61 37.73 27.53
CA GLY A 952 9.70 38.94 28.35
C GLY A 952 11.07 39.64 28.34
N PHE A 953 12.07 39.07 27.67
CA PHE A 953 13.36 39.72 27.47
C PHE A 953 13.34 40.67 26.27
N ALA A 954 14.13 41.75 26.33
CA ALA A 954 14.28 42.70 25.22
C ALA A 954 15.57 42.44 24.42
N PRO A 955 15.53 42.33 23.08
CA PRO A 955 16.74 42.18 22.29
C PRO A 955 17.52 43.50 22.27
N VAL A 956 18.84 43.45 22.49
CA VAL A 956 19.71 44.63 22.54
C VAL A 956 20.86 44.61 21.53
N GLY A 957 21.12 43.48 20.88
CA GLY A 957 22.13 43.39 19.83
C GLY A 957 22.13 42.03 19.17
N SER A 958 22.62 41.98 17.93
CA SER A 958 22.91 40.74 17.20
C SER A 958 24.31 40.78 16.62
N SER A 959 24.87 39.60 16.38
CA SER A 959 26.15 39.47 15.67
C SER A 959 26.18 38.22 14.80
N CYS A 960 27.04 38.26 13.78
CA CYS A 960 27.34 37.15 12.87
C CYS A 960 28.82 36.81 12.97
N GLY A 961 29.17 35.55 12.70
CA GLY A 961 30.56 35.10 12.65
C GLY A 961 31.28 35.54 11.38
N SER A 962 30.57 35.63 10.25
CA SER A 962 31.12 36.06 8.97
C SER A 962 31.05 37.57 8.79
N SER A 963 32.16 38.17 8.37
CA SER A 963 32.21 39.60 8.01
C SER A 963 31.34 39.97 6.80
N ASN A 964 30.92 38.97 6.01
CA ASN A 964 30.09 39.16 4.81
C ASN A 964 28.60 38.99 5.07
N THR A 965 28.20 38.72 6.31
CA THR A 965 26.80 38.52 6.69
C THR A 965 26.34 39.67 7.56
N LYS A 966 25.23 40.31 7.18
CA LYS A 966 24.59 41.36 7.96
C LYS A 966 23.48 40.77 8.81
N SER A 967 23.39 41.19 10.07
CA SER A 967 22.28 40.88 10.98
C SER A 967 21.46 42.12 11.29
N GLU A 968 20.14 41.98 11.26
CA GLU A 968 19.18 43.00 11.67
C GLU A 968 18.19 42.40 12.66
N LEU A 969 17.75 43.20 13.63
CA LEU A 969 16.79 42.80 14.65
C LEU A 969 15.54 43.66 14.57
N THR A 970 14.38 43.00 14.62
CA THR A 970 13.08 43.67 14.66
C THR A 970 12.19 43.01 15.70
N THR A 971 11.64 43.79 16.63
CA THR A 971 10.61 43.33 17.56
C THR A 971 9.23 43.56 16.95
N LEU A 972 8.40 42.53 16.95
CA LEU A 972 7.04 42.56 16.43
C LEU A 972 6.03 43.00 17.50
N PRO A 973 4.83 43.49 17.11
CA PRO A 973 3.80 43.92 18.06
C PRO A 973 3.31 42.83 19.02
N ASP A 974 3.45 41.56 18.65
CA ASP A 974 3.10 40.39 19.46
C ASP A 974 4.21 39.96 20.43
N GLY A 975 5.31 40.72 20.50
CA GLY A 975 6.45 40.46 21.39
C GLY A 975 7.48 39.48 20.84
N LEU A 976 7.29 38.95 19.63
CA LEU A 976 8.29 38.11 18.97
C LEU A 976 9.45 38.96 18.42
N VAL A 977 10.63 38.35 18.32
CA VAL A 977 11.82 38.99 17.76
C VAL A 977 12.21 38.29 16.46
N ARG A 978 12.45 39.06 15.40
CA ARG A 978 13.01 38.57 14.14
C ARG A 978 14.48 38.93 14.04
N LEU A 979 15.33 37.93 13.91
CA LEU A 979 16.70 38.08 13.44
C LEU A 979 16.73 37.85 11.93
N ILE A 980 17.14 38.86 11.17
CA ILE A 980 17.26 38.79 9.71
C ILE A 980 18.73 38.73 9.35
N LEU A 981 19.16 37.66 8.68
CA LEU A 981 20.50 37.46 8.18
C LEU A 981 20.52 37.61 6.66
N THR A 982 21.41 38.46 6.15
CA THR A 982 21.58 38.68 4.71
C THR A 982 23.04 38.49 4.32
N THR A 983 23.27 37.67 3.30
CA THR A 983 24.59 37.38 2.73
C THR A 983 24.49 37.19 1.23
N THR A 984 25.63 37.23 0.52
CA THR A 984 25.70 37.03 -0.94
C THR A 984 26.09 35.61 -1.35
N LYS A 985 26.50 34.77 -0.39
CA LYS A 985 26.96 33.40 -0.64
C LYS A 985 26.21 32.41 0.23
N ASN A 986 26.12 31.16 -0.20
CA ASN A 986 25.68 30.08 0.66
C ASN A 986 26.76 29.81 1.71
N LEU A 987 26.39 29.76 2.99
CA LEU A 987 27.28 29.32 4.05
C LEU A 987 26.50 28.81 5.26
N GLU A 988 27.22 28.13 6.14
CA GLU A 988 26.79 27.92 7.52
C GLU A 988 27.27 29.12 8.35
N GLU A 989 26.31 29.87 8.90
CA GLU A 989 26.54 31.12 9.61
C GLU A 989 26.30 30.94 11.11
N ASN A 990 27.29 31.30 11.91
CA ASN A 990 27.12 31.46 13.35
C ASN A 990 26.49 32.81 13.64
N TRP A 991 25.47 32.83 14.49
CA TRP A 991 24.78 34.05 14.88
C TRP A 991 24.53 34.08 16.39
N SER A 992 24.36 35.29 16.93
CA SER A 992 23.92 35.49 18.30
C SER A 992 22.97 36.68 18.43
N VAL A 993 22.09 36.60 19.43
CA VAL A 993 21.20 37.68 19.86
C VAL A 993 21.35 37.85 21.36
N ILE A 994 21.69 39.07 21.78
CA ILE A 994 21.85 39.44 23.19
C ILE A 994 20.55 40.07 23.67
N PHE A 995 20.11 39.69 24.86
CA PHE A 995 18.88 40.12 25.49
C PHE A 995 19.14 40.82 26.83
N ARG A 996 18.16 41.60 27.33
CA ARG A 996 18.18 42.20 28.67
C ARG A 996 16.98 41.83 29.50
#